data_AF-A0AAE1JEF7-F1
#
_entry.id   AF-A0AAE1JEF7-F1
#
_cell.length_a   1.000
_cell.length_b   1.000
_cell.length_c   1.000
_cell.angle_alpha   90.00
_cell.angle_beta   90.00
_cell.angle_gamma   90.00
#
_symmetry.space_group_name_H-M   'P 1'
#
loop_
_entity.id
_entity.type
_entity.pdbx_description
1 polymer ?
#
loop_
_entity_poly.entity_id
_entity_poly.type
_entity_poly.pdbx_seq_one_letter_code
_entity_poly.pdbx_strand_id
1 'polypeptide(L)'
;MSEHLVLLVLLLVSLSIDHVWGAKISHKPPWRIHTLFSVECQNYFDWQTVGLMQSYRKAKQPGPITRLLSCTDEEKKNYRGMHLAPTFEVPSMSRHPKTGDWYPAINKPAGVVHWLKHSKEAENVDWVVILDADMIIRGPIIPWELGAEKGRPVAAYYGYLRGCDNILAQLHTKHPELCDKVGGLLAMHIDDLRKLAPMWLSKTEEVREDTAHWTTNITGDIYGKGWISEMYGYSFGAAEVGLRHKINDYLMIYPGYVPREGTEPILLHYGLPFSVGNWSFNKLAHHEDDIVYDCNRLFPEPPYPREVRMMQIDANQKRGLFLSVECMNTLNEGLLLQHAANGCPKPAWSKYLSFLKSKTFAELTKPKFVNPATLEMMEDKDIVQQHDDDAAAGRPHPKIHTVFSTECTSYFDWQTVGLMHSFRTSGQPGNITRLLSCNDEDLKQYKGHDLAPTHYVPSMSRHPLTGDWYPAINKPAGVLHWLNHANIDAEYIVILDADMILRGSITPWEFKAARGRPVSTPYDYLIGCDNELAKLHTSHPEACDKVGGVIIMHIDDLRQFAILWLHKTEEVRADRAHYSRNITGDVYESGWISEMYGYSFGAAELNLRHRIEKDILIYPGYVPEPGVKYRVFHYGLLFRVGNWSFDKADWREVDMINRCWTEFPNPPDPSTLDDSAVDARERDLLSIECITTLNEALRLHHERRNCPIGGSLSSSEDNAANETGGVLSRKLGDFNETLTSRNNQMSSNSEKDGMLSSFKFWVIVLWAFSGLGFSVFIFLVYSGHKRRGTRMKHHRSRRRSLYPGYTEVNGRDRHSRGVDVPL
;
A
#
# COMPACT_ATOMS: atom_id res chain seq x y z
N MET A 1 -35.85 34.45 -52.09
CA MET A 1 -36.56 34.47 -50.78
C MET A 1 -36.17 33.27 -49.91
N SER A 2 -34.88 32.89 -49.84
CA SER A 2 -34.45 31.63 -49.18
C SER A 2 -33.40 31.85 -48.07
N GLU A 3 -32.41 32.72 -48.31
CA GLU A 3 -31.25 32.86 -47.41
C GLU A 3 -31.59 33.58 -46.09
N HIS A 4 -32.34 34.69 -46.14
CA HIS A 4 -32.75 35.41 -44.92
C HIS A 4 -33.64 34.57 -43.99
N LEU A 5 -34.45 33.66 -44.53
CA LEU A 5 -35.29 32.77 -43.71
C LEU A 5 -34.44 31.73 -42.98
N VAL A 6 -33.46 31.13 -43.67
CA VAL A 6 -32.48 30.22 -43.05
C VAL A 6 -31.65 30.93 -42.00
N LEU A 7 -31.20 32.17 -42.26
CA LEU A 7 -30.44 32.96 -41.28
C LEU A 7 -31.28 33.31 -40.04
N LEU A 8 -32.57 33.65 -40.22
CA LEU A 8 -33.49 33.93 -39.11
C LEU A 8 -33.79 32.67 -38.28
N VAL A 9 -34.00 31.52 -38.93
CA VAL A 9 -34.19 30.23 -38.26
C VAL A 9 -32.92 29.82 -37.50
N LEU A 10 -31.74 30.00 -38.07
CA LEU A 10 -30.47 29.72 -37.36
C LEU A 10 -30.27 30.65 -36.15
N LEU A 11 -30.62 31.93 -36.25
CA LEU A 11 -30.59 32.87 -35.12
C LEU A 11 -31.62 32.52 -34.03
N LEU A 12 -32.83 32.12 -34.40
CA LEU A 12 -33.84 31.68 -33.45
C LEU A 12 -33.47 30.35 -32.78
N VAL A 13 -32.86 29.42 -33.52
CA VAL A 13 -32.32 28.16 -32.97
C VAL A 13 -31.13 28.42 -32.06
N SER A 14 -30.19 29.31 -32.41
CA SER A 14 -29.07 29.64 -31.51
C SER A 14 -29.56 30.32 -30.23
N LEU A 15 -30.48 31.29 -30.33
CA LEU A 15 -31.09 31.93 -29.17
C LEU A 15 -31.93 30.96 -28.32
N SER A 16 -32.53 29.94 -28.93
CA SER A 16 -33.22 28.87 -28.20
C SER A 16 -32.24 27.95 -27.46
N ILE A 17 -31.13 27.58 -28.09
CA ILE A 17 -30.06 26.77 -27.47
C ILE A 17 -29.39 27.54 -26.33
N ASP A 18 -29.13 28.83 -26.50
CA ASP A 18 -28.60 29.71 -25.45
C ASP A 18 -29.60 29.94 -24.30
N HIS A 19 -30.91 29.77 -24.50
CA HIS A 19 -31.89 29.74 -23.40
C HIS A 19 -32.05 28.36 -22.75
N VAL A 20 -31.84 27.26 -23.48
CA VAL A 20 -31.88 25.89 -22.93
C VAL A 20 -30.60 25.51 -22.18
N TRP A 21 -29.45 26.08 -22.54
CA TRP A 21 -28.17 25.91 -21.81
C TRP A 21 -27.73 27.14 -20.98
N GLY A 22 -28.38 28.30 -21.16
CA GLY A 22 -28.14 29.49 -20.33
C GLY A 22 -28.88 29.50 -18.99
N ALA A 23 -29.86 28.60 -18.80
CA ALA A 23 -30.62 28.44 -17.56
C ALA A 23 -29.80 27.75 -16.45
N LYS A 24 -28.69 28.39 -16.02
CA LYS A 24 -28.12 28.12 -14.70
C LYS A 24 -29.14 28.54 -13.65
N ILE A 25 -29.95 27.58 -13.21
CA ILE A 25 -30.78 27.74 -12.02
C ILE A 25 -29.82 28.11 -10.89
N SER A 26 -29.99 29.32 -10.35
CA SER A 26 -29.27 29.77 -9.16
C SER A 26 -29.88 29.09 -7.94
N HIS A 27 -29.69 27.77 -7.86
CA HIS A 27 -29.79 27.05 -6.61
C HIS A 27 -28.75 27.69 -5.68
N LYS A 28 -29.23 28.54 -4.76
CA LYS A 28 -28.50 28.78 -3.52
C LYS A 28 -28.15 27.40 -2.96
N PRO A 29 -26.91 27.17 -2.50
CA PRO A 29 -26.57 25.88 -1.90
C PRO A 29 -27.57 25.59 -0.77
N PRO A 30 -28.02 24.33 -0.62
CA PRO A 30 -29.10 23.99 0.31
C PRO A 30 -28.80 24.37 1.76
N TRP A 31 -27.51 24.47 2.10
CA TRP A 31 -27.01 24.85 3.41
C TRP A 31 -25.80 25.80 3.30
N ARG A 32 -25.50 26.50 4.39
CA ARG A 32 -24.42 27.49 4.54
C ARG A 32 -23.15 26.82 5.09
N ILE A 33 -22.06 26.85 4.31
CA ILE A 33 -20.73 26.36 4.72
C ILE A 33 -19.90 27.54 5.27
N HIS A 34 -19.07 27.27 6.29
CA HIS A 34 -18.00 28.15 6.75
C HIS A 34 -16.68 27.37 6.84
N THR A 35 -15.57 27.90 6.32
CA THR A 35 -14.24 27.29 6.50
C THR A 35 -13.46 28.00 7.62
N LEU A 36 -12.87 27.24 8.53
CA LEU A 36 -12.04 27.73 9.64
C LEU A 36 -10.63 27.13 9.57
N PHE A 37 -9.64 27.90 9.99
CA PHE A 37 -8.28 27.41 10.26
C PHE A 37 -7.65 28.23 11.39
N SER A 38 -6.77 27.62 12.18
CA SER A 38 -6.15 28.25 13.36
C SER A 38 -4.67 28.53 13.12
N VAL A 39 -4.19 29.68 13.60
CA VAL A 39 -2.79 30.15 13.49
C VAL A 39 -2.38 31.04 14.66
N GLU A 40 -1.08 31.32 14.78
CA GLU A 40 -0.52 32.33 15.68
C GLU A 40 0.09 33.53 14.93
N CYS A 41 0.38 34.63 15.64
CA CYS A 41 0.97 35.89 15.13
C CYS A 41 2.45 35.77 14.65
N GLN A 42 2.80 34.76 13.85
CA GLN A 42 4.19 34.40 13.54
C GLN A 42 4.42 34.20 12.03
N ASN A 43 5.63 34.54 11.55
CA ASN A 43 6.04 34.43 10.13
C ASN A 43 5.75 33.03 9.55
N TYR A 44 5.97 31.98 10.37
CA TYR A 44 5.67 30.58 10.05
C TYR A 44 4.25 30.40 9.48
N PHE A 45 3.25 30.99 10.14
CA PHE A 45 1.85 30.87 9.75
C PHE A 45 1.43 31.89 8.68
N ASP A 46 2.17 32.97 8.48
CA ASP A 46 1.88 33.95 7.44
C ASP A 46 2.05 33.35 6.04
N TRP A 47 3.16 32.66 5.78
CA TRP A 47 3.38 32.04 4.46
C TRP A 47 2.44 30.84 4.23
N GLN A 48 2.07 30.12 5.30
CA GLN A 48 1.04 29.08 5.26
C GLN A 48 -0.34 29.67 4.93
N THR A 49 -0.73 30.74 5.61
CA THR A 49 -1.97 31.51 5.34
C THR A 49 -2.05 31.92 3.87
N VAL A 50 -0.95 32.42 3.29
CA VAL A 50 -0.88 32.80 1.87
C VAL A 50 -1.12 31.62 0.94
N GLY A 51 -0.53 30.45 1.23
CA GLY A 51 -0.75 29.20 0.50
C GLY A 51 -2.21 28.73 0.55
N LEU A 52 -2.76 28.61 1.76
CA LEU A 52 -4.14 28.18 1.99
C LEU A 52 -5.14 29.14 1.31
N MET A 53 -5.00 30.45 1.52
CA MET A 53 -5.88 31.47 0.93
C MET A 53 -5.77 31.55 -0.60
N GLN A 54 -4.62 31.21 -1.19
CA GLN A 54 -4.51 31.08 -2.65
C GLN A 54 -5.22 29.82 -3.16
N SER A 55 -5.00 28.68 -2.50
CA SER A 55 -5.61 27.40 -2.87
C SER A 55 -7.15 27.46 -2.78
N TYR A 56 -7.68 28.06 -1.72
CA TYR A 56 -9.10 28.35 -1.50
C TYR A 56 -9.76 29.06 -2.71
N ARG A 57 -9.13 30.14 -3.17
CA ARG A 57 -9.60 30.94 -4.33
C ARG A 57 -9.57 30.14 -5.63
N LYS A 58 -8.57 29.27 -5.81
CA LYS A 58 -8.41 28.45 -7.03
C LYS A 58 -9.38 27.29 -7.08
N ALA A 59 -9.53 26.56 -5.97
CA ALA A 59 -10.51 25.48 -5.80
C ALA A 59 -11.97 25.96 -5.91
N LYS A 60 -12.20 27.26 -5.64
CA LYS A 60 -13.54 27.90 -5.55
C LYS A 60 -14.36 27.32 -4.40
N GLN A 61 -13.71 27.19 -3.24
CA GLN A 61 -14.35 26.74 -2.01
C GLN A 61 -15.58 27.62 -1.70
N PRO A 62 -16.78 27.04 -1.50
CA PRO A 62 -17.97 27.80 -1.19
C PRO A 62 -18.00 28.27 0.28
N GLY A 63 -18.71 29.36 0.53
CA GLY A 63 -18.81 30.02 1.83
C GLY A 63 -17.78 31.14 2.03
N PRO A 64 -17.75 31.76 3.23
CA PRO A 64 -16.60 32.49 3.75
C PRO A 64 -15.54 31.54 4.34
N ILE A 65 -14.33 32.08 4.52
CA ILE A 65 -13.24 31.48 5.30
C ILE A 65 -12.78 32.48 6.36
N THR A 66 -12.67 32.03 7.61
CA THR A 66 -12.23 32.86 8.74
C THR A 66 -11.01 32.22 9.42
N ARG A 67 -9.94 32.99 9.52
CA ARG A 67 -8.71 32.66 10.22
C ARG A 67 -8.86 32.96 11.71
N LEU A 68 -8.73 31.94 12.55
CA LEU A 68 -8.71 32.06 14.00
C LEU A 68 -7.27 32.40 14.41
N LEU A 69 -7.02 33.67 14.70
CA LEU A 69 -5.69 34.20 14.95
C LEU A 69 -5.45 34.37 16.45
N SER A 70 -4.53 33.56 16.99
CA SER A 70 -4.17 33.52 18.41
C SER A 70 -2.89 34.30 18.66
N CYS A 71 -2.93 35.34 19.49
CA CYS A 71 -1.75 36.18 19.72
C CYS A 71 -1.62 36.61 21.17
N THR A 72 -0.39 36.78 21.64
CA THR A 72 -0.11 37.57 22.84
C THR A 72 -0.21 39.08 22.55
N ASP A 73 -0.42 39.87 23.60
CA ASP A 73 -0.38 41.34 23.53
C ASP A 73 1.00 41.90 23.14
N GLU A 74 2.06 41.08 23.09
CA GLU A 74 3.39 41.48 22.63
C GLU A 74 3.57 41.24 21.14
N GLU A 75 3.30 40.01 20.65
CA GLU A 75 3.33 39.70 19.22
C GLU A 75 2.41 40.63 18.43
N LYS A 76 1.18 40.85 18.92
CA LYS A 76 0.15 41.66 18.24
C LYS A 76 0.59 43.10 17.97
N LYS A 77 1.47 43.70 18.79
CA LYS A 77 1.93 45.09 18.61
C LYS A 77 2.71 45.30 17.31
N ASN A 78 3.43 44.27 16.85
CA ASN A 78 4.31 44.32 15.69
C ASN A 78 3.87 43.38 14.55
N TYR A 79 2.76 42.65 14.72
CA TYR A 79 2.32 41.65 13.76
C TYR A 79 1.86 42.27 12.44
N ARG A 80 2.53 41.89 11.36
CA ARG A 80 2.36 42.45 10.00
C ARG A 80 1.24 41.77 9.19
N GLY A 81 0.76 40.60 9.60
CA GLY A 81 -0.04 39.71 8.75
C GLY A 81 -1.57 39.81 8.88
N MET A 82 -2.10 40.87 9.50
CA MET A 82 -3.55 41.00 9.73
C MET A 82 -4.40 40.99 8.45
N HIS A 83 -3.85 41.40 7.31
CA HIS A 83 -4.54 41.50 6.02
C HIS A 83 -4.50 40.23 5.16
N LEU A 84 -3.78 39.18 5.58
CA LEU A 84 -3.55 37.98 4.76
C LEU A 84 -4.82 37.13 4.53
N ALA A 85 -5.75 37.16 5.50
CA ALA A 85 -7.03 36.45 5.46
C ALA A 85 -8.10 37.23 6.24
N PRO A 86 -9.42 37.01 5.99
CA PRO A 86 -10.47 37.42 6.92
C PRO A 86 -10.17 36.79 8.28
N THR A 87 -10.03 37.61 9.31
CA THR A 87 -9.43 37.20 10.58
C THR A 87 -10.38 37.48 11.74
N PHE A 88 -10.60 36.48 12.59
CA PHE A 88 -11.25 36.61 13.87
C PHE A 88 -10.19 36.40 14.96
N GLU A 89 -9.97 37.44 15.77
CA GLU A 89 -8.97 37.39 16.84
C GLU A 89 -9.47 36.56 18.02
N VAL A 90 -8.59 35.71 18.55
CA VAL A 90 -8.88 34.86 19.73
C VAL A 90 -7.76 35.02 20.76
N PRO A 91 -8.05 34.88 22.08
CA PRO A 91 -7.00 34.92 23.09
C PRO A 91 -6.00 33.78 22.88
N SER A 92 -4.69 34.08 22.92
CA SER A 92 -3.67 33.03 22.96
C SER A 92 -3.78 32.23 24.26
N MET A 93 -3.84 30.91 24.11
CA MET A 93 -3.67 29.91 25.16
C MET A 93 -2.31 29.20 25.04
N SER A 94 -1.40 29.69 24.18
CA SER A 94 -0.08 29.09 23.93
C SER A 94 0.76 28.92 25.20
N ARG A 95 0.50 29.75 26.22
CA ARG A 95 0.81 29.47 27.62
C ARG A 95 -0.50 29.27 28.39
N HIS A 96 -0.72 28.07 28.92
CA HIS A 96 -1.97 27.74 29.61
C HIS A 96 -2.12 28.59 30.90
N PRO A 97 -3.20 29.35 31.09
CA PRO A 97 -3.30 30.38 32.14
C PRO A 97 -3.34 29.85 33.58
N LYS A 98 -3.55 28.54 33.79
CA LYS A 98 -3.54 27.92 35.13
C LYS A 98 -2.18 27.30 35.48
N THR A 99 -1.59 26.52 34.55
CA THR A 99 -0.37 25.72 34.82
C THR A 99 0.91 26.38 34.33
N GLY A 100 0.83 27.36 33.43
CA GLY A 100 1.99 28.01 32.79
C GLY A 100 2.69 27.17 31.71
N ASP A 101 2.22 25.93 31.46
CA ASP A 101 2.72 25.06 30.39
C ASP A 101 2.64 25.75 29.03
N TRP A 102 3.64 25.50 28.18
CA TRP A 102 3.71 26.05 26.83
C TRP A 102 3.33 24.98 25.82
N TYR A 103 2.10 25.09 25.30
CA TYR A 103 1.54 24.13 24.35
C TYR A 103 0.71 24.85 23.26
N PRO A 104 1.35 25.45 22.25
CA PRO A 104 0.69 26.26 21.21
C PRO A 104 -0.52 25.62 20.51
N ALA A 105 -0.54 24.30 20.33
CA ALA A 105 -1.63 23.63 19.60
C ALA A 105 -3.02 23.79 20.26
N ILE A 106 -3.09 23.99 21.59
CA ILE A 106 -4.36 24.22 22.31
C ILE A 106 -5.13 25.46 21.81
N ASN A 107 -4.46 26.37 21.11
CA ASN A 107 -5.10 27.50 20.44
C ASN A 107 -6.19 27.09 19.45
N LYS A 108 -6.08 25.91 18.82
CA LYS A 108 -7.06 25.44 17.83
C LYS A 108 -8.42 25.13 18.47
N PRO A 109 -8.55 24.23 19.49
CA PRO A 109 -9.80 24.08 20.22
C PRO A 109 -10.24 25.35 20.94
N ALA A 110 -9.33 26.09 21.59
CA ALA A 110 -9.67 27.32 22.32
C ALA A 110 -10.24 28.41 21.39
N GLY A 111 -9.64 28.60 20.21
CA GLY A 111 -10.08 29.53 19.20
C GLY A 111 -11.44 29.16 18.60
N VAL A 112 -11.69 27.87 18.39
CA VAL A 112 -13.01 27.36 17.93
C VAL A 112 -14.09 27.63 18.99
N VAL A 113 -13.82 27.34 20.27
CA VAL A 113 -14.72 27.70 21.39
C VAL A 113 -14.98 29.21 21.44
N HIS A 114 -13.94 30.04 21.26
CA HIS A 114 -14.07 31.49 21.24
C HIS A 114 -14.92 31.98 20.05
N TRP A 115 -14.70 31.46 18.85
CA TRP A 115 -15.48 31.79 17.65
C TRP A 115 -16.96 31.41 17.78
N LEU A 116 -17.27 30.20 18.26
CA LEU A 116 -18.65 29.76 18.50
C LEU A 116 -19.42 30.66 19.48
N LYS A 117 -18.71 31.24 20.45
CA LYS A 117 -19.29 32.04 21.55
C LYS A 117 -19.38 33.53 21.24
N HIS A 118 -18.50 34.04 20.36
CA HIS A 118 -18.32 35.49 20.15
C HIS A 118 -18.39 35.96 18.69
N SER A 119 -18.39 35.06 17.70
CA SER A 119 -18.55 35.43 16.29
C SER A 119 -20.02 35.35 15.85
N LYS A 120 -20.52 36.45 15.26
CA LYS A 120 -21.84 36.48 14.60
C LYS A 120 -21.93 35.57 13.37
N GLU A 121 -20.78 35.14 12.84
CA GLU A 121 -20.74 34.17 11.74
C GLU A 121 -21.25 32.80 12.21
N ALA A 122 -20.90 32.39 13.44
CA ALA A 122 -21.30 31.12 14.04
C ALA A 122 -22.81 31.01 14.37
N GLU A 123 -23.55 32.11 14.31
CA GLU A 123 -25.01 32.15 14.43
C GLU A 123 -25.71 31.75 13.11
N ASN A 124 -25.05 31.96 11.96
CA ASN A 124 -25.66 31.97 10.63
C ASN A 124 -25.02 30.94 9.67
N VAL A 125 -24.61 29.79 10.20
CA VAL A 125 -23.90 28.70 9.49
C VAL A 125 -24.59 27.38 9.80
N ASP A 126 -24.59 26.45 8.84
CA ASP A 126 -25.13 25.09 9.00
C ASP A 126 -24.01 24.05 9.10
N TRP A 127 -22.96 24.21 8.27
CA TRP A 127 -21.82 23.29 8.17
C TRP A 127 -20.49 24.01 8.35
N VAL A 128 -19.56 23.39 9.06
CA VAL A 128 -18.21 23.91 9.28
C VAL A 128 -17.18 22.93 8.72
N VAL A 129 -16.20 23.47 8.01
CA VAL A 129 -14.99 22.78 7.56
C VAL A 129 -13.81 23.38 8.32
N ILE A 130 -13.16 22.61 9.19
CA ILE A 130 -11.93 23.01 9.88
C ILE A 130 -10.75 22.36 9.16
N LEU A 131 -9.71 23.17 8.89
CA LEU A 131 -8.46 22.77 8.24
C LEU A 131 -7.25 23.23 9.07
N ASP A 132 -6.12 22.54 8.90
CA ASP A 132 -4.82 23.04 9.37
C ASP A 132 -4.24 24.07 8.36
N ALA A 133 -3.33 24.92 8.83
CA ALA A 133 -2.80 26.03 8.04
C ALA A 133 -1.87 25.58 6.89
N ASP A 134 -1.18 24.46 7.05
CA ASP A 134 -0.26 23.86 6.08
C ASP A 134 -0.95 22.94 5.06
N MET A 135 -2.08 23.43 4.53
CA MET A 135 -2.90 22.70 3.57
C MET A 135 -3.10 23.45 2.25
N ILE A 136 -3.13 22.69 1.15
CA ILE A 136 -3.47 23.19 -0.20
C ILE A 136 -4.78 22.54 -0.66
N ILE A 137 -5.83 23.34 -0.74
CA ILE A 137 -7.14 22.94 -1.27
C ILE A 137 -7.04 22.84 -2.80
N ARG A 138 -7.16 21.62 -3.34
CA ARG A 138 -7.18 21.33 -4.79
C ARG A 138 -8.59 21.32 -5.37
N GLY A 139 -9.60 21.00 -4.56
CA GLY A 139 -11.01 20.91 -4.95
C GLY A 139 -11.96 21.39 -3.84
N PRO A 140 -13.21 21.74 -4.15
CA PRO A 140 -14.15 22.24 -3.15
C PRO A 140 -14.52 21.13 -2.16
N ILE A 141 -14.42 21.45 -0.87
CA ILE A 141 -14.74 20.62 0.28
C ILE A 141 -16.17 20.97 0.70
N ILE A 142 -17.13 20.14 0.26
CA ILE A 142 -18.57 20.37 0.45
C ILE A 142 -19.11 19.25 1.35
N PRO A 143 -19.36 19.49 2.66
CA PRO A 143 -19.54 18.42 3.64
C PRO A 143 -20.58 17.35 3.28
N TRP A 144 -21.72 17.75 2.74
CA TRP A 144 -22.78 16.82 2.32
C TRP A 144 -22.48 16.07 1.03
N GLU A 145 -21.67 16.61 0.12
CA GLU A 145 -21.15 15.87 -1.06
C GLU A 145 -20.05 14.89 -0.67
N LEU A 146 -19.39 15.13 0.47
CA LEU A 146 -18.56 14.15 1.17
C LEU A 146 -19.40 13.19 2.04
N GLY A 147 -20.72 13.31 2.05
CA GLY A 147 -21.62 12.43 2.81
C GLY A 147 -21.69 12.69 4.32
N ALA A 148 -21.20 13.83 4.83
CA ALA A 148 -21.31 14.19 6.24
C ALA A 148 -22.78 14.37 6.65
N GLU A 149 -23.12 13.89 7.85
CA GLU A 149 -24.46 13.96 8.46
C GLU A 149 -24.36 14.57 9.85
N LYS A 150 -25.49 15.08 10.39
CA LYS A 150 -25.54 15.53 11.79
C LYS A 150 -25.38 14.32 12.72
N GLY A 151 -24.40 14.36 13.60
CA GLY A 151 -23.93 13.24 14.41
C GLY A 151 -22.85 12.36 13.76
N ARG A 152 -22.68 12.43 12.42
CA ARG A 152 -21.66 11.68 11.66
C ARG A 152 -20.81 12.61 10.78
N PRO A 153 -19.86 13.35 11.39
CA PRO A 153 -18.91 14.18 10.66
C PRO A 153 -18.03 13.37 9.70
N VAL A 154 -17.49 14.01 8.66
CA VAL A 154 -16.45 13.44 7.79
C VAL A 154 -15.09 13.96 8.22
N ALA A 155 -14.08 13.10 8.26
CA ALA A 155 -12.72 13.51 8.55
C ALA A 155 -11.65 12.67 7.82
N ALA A 156 -10.43 13.19 7.72
CA ALA A 156 -9.30 12.44 7.17
C ALA A 156 -8.68 11.50 8.22
N TYR A 157 -8.17 10.35 7.76
CA TYR A 157 -7.57 9.33 8.62
C TYR A 157 -6.20 9.74 9.17
N TYR A 158 -6.05 9.74 10.49
CA TYR A 158 -4.80 10.02 11.21
C TYR A 158 -4.31 8.74 11.91
N GLY A 159 -3.92 7.73 11.12
CA GLY A 159 -3.56 6.38 11.61
C GLY A 159 -2.39 6.27 12.61
N TYR A 160 -1.66 7.37 12.87
CA TYR A 160 -0.65 7.43 13.93
C TYR A 160 -1.24 7.67 15.34
N LEU A 161 -2.54 7.97 15.46
CA LEU A 161 -3.25 8.13 16.73
C LEU A 161 -3.54 6.78 17.42
N ARG A 162 -2.48 6.04 17.75
CA ARG A 162 -2.51 4.70 18.38
C ARG A 162 -3.27 4.65 19.71
N GLY A 163 -3.39 5.78 20.39
CA GLY A 163 -4.07 5.91 21.69
C GLY A 163 -5.55 5.54 21.67
N CYS A 164 -6.21 5.58 20.51
CA CYS A 164 -7.58 5.06 20.36
C CYS A 164 -7.67 3.53 20.51
N ASP A 165 -6.59 2.79 20.21
CA ASP A 165 -6.57 1.32 20.27
C ASP A 165 -6.19 0.76 21.65
N ASN A 166 -5.81 1.62 22.60
CA ASN A 166 -5.12 1.19 23.81
C ASN A 166 -5.59 1.92 25.09
N ILE A 167 -4.86 1.70 26.19
CA ILE A 167 -5.13 2.24 27.52
C ILE A 167 -5.37 3.77 27.54
N LEU A 168 -4.77 4.54 26.63
CA LEU A 168 -4.94 6.00 26.58
C LEU A 168 -6.41 6.41 26.37
N ALA A 169 -7.17 5.69 25.54
CA ALA A 169 -8.61 5.91 25.38
C ALA A 169 -9.38 5.57 26.66
N GLN A 170 -9.03 4.48 27.32
CA GLN A 170 -9.69 4.03 28.57
C GLN A 170 -9.43 4.96 29.75
N LEU A 171 -8.29 5.68 29.75
CA LEU A 171 -7.97 6.74 30.71
C LEU A 171 -8.75 8.03 30.43
N HIS A 172 -8.92 8.40 29.16
CA HIS A 172 -9.35 9.74 28.76
C HIS A 172 -10.72 9.85 28.08
N THR A 173 -11.47 8.77 27.91
CA THR A 173 -12.89 8.82 27.52
C THR A 173 -13.68 7.71 28.18
N LYS A 174 -14.92 8.00 28.58
CA LYS A 174 -15.90 6.98 28.99
C LYS A 174 -16.39 6.10 27.84
N HIS A 175 -16.11 6.54 26.61
CA HIS A 175 -16.54 5.93 25.36
C HIS A 175 -15.33 5.58 24.47
N PRO A 176 -14.40 4.71 24.91
CA PRO A 176 -13.27 4.29 24.09
C PRO A 176 -13.72 3.62 22.78
N GLU A 177 -14.90 3.00 22.76
CA GLU A 177 -15.54 2.42 21.57
C GLU A 177 -15.96 3.43 20.48
N LEU A 178 -15.86 4.74 20.78
CA LEU A 178 -16.11 5.85 19.84
C LEU A 178 -14.84 6.67 19.52
N CYS A 179 -13.65 6.16 19.84
CA CYS A 179 -12.40 6.86 19.55
C CYS A 179 -11.98 6.70 18.08
N ASP A 180 -12.39 7.65 17.24
CA ASP A 180 -11.96 7.72 15.85
C ASP A 180 -10.54 8.29 15.69
N LYS A 181 -9.71 7.66 14.85
CA LYS A 181 -8.36 8.14 14.48
C LYS A 181 -8.42 9.20 13.38
N VAL A 182 -8.79 10.42 13.73
CA VAL A 182 -9.14 11.47 12.76
C VAL A 182 -8.43 12.80 13.00
N GLY A 183 -8.24 13.56 11.93
CA GLY A 183 -7.72 14.92 12.01
C GLY A 183 -7.53 15.59 10.65
N GLY A 184 -6.93 16.77 10.65
CA GLY A 184 -6.56 17.53 9.45
C GLY A 184 -7.76 18.17 8.75
N LEU A 185 -8.51 17.36 8.01
CA LEU A 185 -9.82 17.72 7.48
C LEU A 185 -10.89 17.32 8.49
N LEU A 186 -11.70 18.28 8.95
CA LEU A 186 -12.85 18.04 9.81
C LEU A 186 -14.09 18.73 9.22
N ALA A 187 -15.09 17.97 8.77
CA ALA A 187 -16.29 18.50 8.10
C ALA A 187 -17.56 18.05 8.82
N MET A 188 -18.26 18.98 9.48
CA MET A 188 -19.34 18.65 10.43
C MET A 188 -20.47 19.68 10.49
N HIS A 189 -21.62 19.29 11.04
CA HIS A 189 -22.74 20.19 11.26
C HIS A 189 -22.49 21.10 12.48
N ILE A 190 -22.98 22.34 12.43
CA ILE A 190 -22.71 23.38 13.44
C ILE A 190 -23.12 22.95 14.86
N ASP A 191 -24.24 22.21 14.99
CA ASP A 191 -24.74 21.75 16.29
C ASP A 191 -23.88 20.66 16.93
N ASP A 192 -23.11 19.93 16.14
CA ASP A 192 -22.19 18.92 16.66
C ASP A 192 -20.90 19.60 17.11
N LEU A 193 -20.40 20.57 16.32
CA LEU A 193 -19.29 21.43 16.71
C LEU A 193 -19.57 22.20 18.01
N ARG A 194 -20.82 22.65 18.22
CA ARG A 194 -21.27 23.32 19.46
C ARG A 194 -21.20 22.43 20.71
N LYS A 195 -21.39 21.11 20.58
CA LYS A 195 -21.18 20.15 21.68
C LYS A 195 -19.69 19.82 21.84
N LEU A 196 -19.02 19.59 20.70
CA LEU A 196 -17.66 19.09 20.63
C LEU A 196 -16.64 20.10 21.13
N ALA A 197 -16.67 21.35 20.68
CA ALA A 197 -15.57 22.28 20.94
C ALA A 197 -15.23 22.49 22.44
N PRO A 198 -16.21 22.61 23.37
CA PRO A 198 -15.92 22.63 24.81
C PRO A 198 -15.26 21.34 25.32
N MET A 199 -15.70 20.17 24.85
CA MET A 199 -15.12 18.88 25.22
C MET A 199 -13.75 18.66 24.60
N TRP A 200 -13.53 19.11 23.36
CA TRP A 200 -12.24 19.11 22.67
C TRP A 200 -11.20 19.91 23.46
N LEU A 201 -11.54 21.13 23.89
CA LEU A 201 -10.67 21.92 24.76
C LEU A 201 -10.41 21.21 26.09
N SER A 202 -11.47 20.74 26.78
CA SER A 202 -11.33 20.07 28.09
C SER A 202 -10.50 18.78 28.02
N LYS A 203 -10.65 17.97 26.97
CA LYS A 203 -9.87 16.75 26.76
C LYS A 203 -8.46 17.03 26.24
N THR A 204 -8.25 18.17 25.57
CA THR A 204 -6.89 18.65 25.27
C THR A 204 -6.15 19.03 26.56
N GLU A 205 -6.79 19.75 27.49
CA GLU A 205 -6.24 20.02 28.83
C GLU A 205 -5.94 18.70 29.58
N GLU A 206 -6.90 17.77 29.63
CA GLU A 206 -6.79 16.49 30.34
C GLU A 206 -5.64 15.59 29.83
N VAL A 207 -5.54 15.36 28.51
CA VAL A 207 -4.46 14.55 27.90
C VAL A 207 -3.11 15.25 27.99
N ARG A 208 -3.10 16.59 27.95
CA ARG A 208 -1.86 17.37 28.06
C ARG A 208 -1.29 17.31 29.48
N GLU A 209 -2.13 17.33 30.50
CA GLU A 209 -1.70 17.22 31.91
C GLU A 209 -1.21 15.81 32.29
N ASP A 210 -1.60 14.75 31.54
CA ASP A 210 -1.05 13.39 31.71
C ASP A 210 0.36 13.24 31.09
N THR A 211 1.31 13.91 31.71
CA THR A 211 2.75 13.84 31.40
C THR A 211 3.36 12.44 31.58
N ALA A 212 2.71 11.54 32.32
CA ALA A 212 3.18 10.17 32.53
C ALA A 212 2.98 9.32 31.27
N HIS A 213 1.86 9.53 30.56
CA HIS A 213 1.50 8.78 29.37
C HIS A 213 1.97 9.38 28.04
N TRP A 214 2.73 10.49 28.06
CA TRP A 214 3.37 11.11 26.87
C TRP A 214 4.35 10.20 26.08
N THR A 215 4.58 8.95 26.50
CA THR A 215 5.52 8.03 25.84
C THR A 215 5.09 7.67 24.40
N THR A 216 6.08 7.48 23.53
CA THR A 216 5.93 7.13 22.10
C THR A 216 5.03 5.91 21.86
N ASN A 217 5.06 4.94 22.77
CA ASN A 217 4.55 3.59 22.51
C ASN A 217 3.02 3.53 22.52
N ILE A 218 2.37 4.35 23.36
CA ILE A 218 0.90 4.42 23.48
C ILE A 218 0.30 5.63 22.76
N THR A 219 1.03 6.74 22.63
CA THR A 219 0.53 7.95 21.95
C THR A 219 0.82 7.98 20.45
N GLY A 220 1.89 7.34 19.97
CA GLY A 220 2.41 7.61 18.63
C GLY A 220 3.04 9.00 18.45
N ASP A 221 3.20 9.80 19.52
CA ASP A 221 3.99 11.04 19.47
C ASP A 221 5.47 10.68 19.30
N ILE A 222 5.99 10.84 18.09
CA ILE A 222 7.39 10.54 17.73
C ILE A 222 8.42 11.36 18.53
N TYR A 223 8.01 12.43 19.20
CA TYR A 223 8.88 13.25 20.05
C TYR A 223 8.78 12.91 21.54
N GLY A 224 7.72 12.22 21.97
CA GLY A 224 7.44 11.94 23.37
C GLY A 224 7.34 13.21 24.24
N LYS A 225 6.54 14.20 23.78
CA LYS A 225 6.36 15.52 24.43
C LYS A 225 4.89 15.94 24.55
N GLY A 226 3.95 15.03 24.30
CA GLY A 226 2.52 15.34 24.27
C GLY A 226 2.17 16.34 23.15
N TRP A 227 2.89 16.35 22.02
CA TRP A 227 2.68 17.34 20.96
C TRP A 227 1.31 17.19 20.27
N ILE A 228 0.79 15.97 20.21
CA ILE A 228 -0.50 15.61 19.59
C ILE A 228 -1.66 15.51 20.60
N SER A 229 -1.51 16.07 21.81
CA SER A 229 -2.58 16.08 22.84
C SER A 229 -3.88 16.74 22.36
N GLU A 230 -3.80 17.74 21.47
CA GLU A 230 -4.96 18.39 20.83
C GLU A 230 -5.72 17.47 19.85
N MET A 231 -5.03 16.53 19.21
CA MET A 231 -5.63 15.54 18.30
C MET A 231 -6.34 14.45 19.11
N TYR A 232 -5.75 14.00 20.22
CA TYR A 232 -6.43 13.14 21.19
C TYR A 232 -7.58 13.85 21.89
N GLY A 233 -7.42 15.12 22.24
CA GLY A 233 -8.49 15.96 22.77
C GLY A 233 -9.68 16.05 21.81
N TYR A 234 -9.43 16.11 20.49
CA TYR A 234 -10.48 16.02 19.48
C TYR A 234 -11.18 14.66 19.51
N SER A 235 -10.42 13.56 19.38
CA SER A 235 -10.97 12.20 19.30
C SER A 235 -11.75 11.79 20.56
N PHE A 236 -11.19 12.01 21.74
CA PHE A 236 -11.86 11.73 23.02
C PHE A 236 -13.03 12.71 23.28
N GLY A 237 -12.91 13.97 22.87
CA GLY A 237 -13.99 14.96 22.95
C GLY A 237 -15.18 14.62 22.04
N ALA A 238 -14.92 14.01 20.87
CA ALA A 238 -15.93 13.52 19.94
C ALA A 238 -16.66 12.28 20.49
N ALA A 239 -15.91 11.36 21.08
CA ALA A 239 -16.44 10.19 21.77
C ALA A 239 -17.38 10.57 22.94
N GLU A 240 -16.96 11.46 23.85
CA GLU A 240 -17.79 11.90 25.00
C GLU A 240 -19.08 12.65 24.59
N VAL A 241 -19.18 13.18 23.36
CA VAL A 241 -20.42 13.82 22.84
C VAL A 241 -21.16 12.95 21.81
N GLY A 242 -20.77 11.69 21.65
CA GLY A 242 -21.47 10.68 20.85
C GLY A 242 -21.38 10.86 19.34
N LEU A 243 -20.26 11.40 18.83
CA LEU A 243 -19.99 11.48 17.39
C LEU A 243 -19.27 10.22 16.90
N ARG A 244 -19.53 9.85 15.64
CA ARG A 244 -18.85 8.74 14.95
C ARG A 244 -18.54 9.15 13.52
N HIS A 245 -17.27 9.14 13.15
CA HIS A 245 -16.80 9.74 11.90
C HIS A 245 -16.97 8.82 10.69
N LYS A 246 -17.42 9.40 9.58
CA LYS A 246 -17.17 8.84 8.25
C LYS A 246 -15.73 9.14 7.86
N ILE A 247 -14.81 8.26 8.24
CA ILE A 247 -13.37 8.42 8.03
C ILE A 247 -13.01 8.16 6.57
N ASN A 248 -12.15 8.99 5.99
CA ASN A 248 -11.70 8.87 4.61
C ASN A 248 -10.17 8.97 4.47
N ASP A 249 -9.58 8.10 3.64
CA ASP A 249 -8.12 7.96 3.43
C ASP A 249 -7.65 8.55 2.08
N TYR A 250 -8.58 9.11 1.28
CA TYR A 250 -8.34 9.48 -0.12
C TYR A 250 -8.64 10.96 -0.44
N LEU A 251 -9.38 11.68 0.40
CA LEU A 251 -9.64 13.11 0.26
C LEU A 251 -8.39 13.98 0.49
N MET A 252 -7.53 13.58 1.44
CA MET A 252 -6.32 14.27 1.84
C MET A 252 -5.10 13.39 1.60
N ILE A 253 -3.98 13.97 1.12
CA ILE A 253 -2.71 13.24 0.97
C ILE A 253 -1.51 14.13 1.29
N TYR A 254 -0.44 13.54 1.83
CA TYR A 254 0.83 14.22 2.03
C TYR A 254 1.63 14.29 0.72
N PRO A 255 2.20 15.44 0.33
CA PRO A 255 3.22 15.51 -0.71
C PRO A 255 4.34 14.49 -0.49
N GLY A 256 4.85 13.91 -1.58
CA GLY A 256 5.78 12.79 -1.55
C GLY A 256 5.11 11.41 -1.51
N TYR A 257 3.86 11.31 -1.05
CA TYR A 257 3.13 10.03 -1.02
C TYR A 257 2.53 9.70 -2.39
N VAL A 258 2.29 8.40 -2.61
CA VAL A 258 1.70 7.88 -3.85
C VAL A 258 0.18 7.73 -3.66
N PRO A 259 -0.67 8.43 -4.43
CA PRO A 259 -2.11 8.25 -4.32
C PRO A 259 -2.54 6.88 -4.86
N ARG A 260 -3.54 6.26 -4.21
CA ARG A 260 -4.21 5.05 -4.72
C ARG A 260 -4.73 5.30 -6.14
N GLU A 261 -4.71 4.25 -6.97
CA GLU A 261 -5.21 4.33 -8.33
C GLU A 261 -6.71 4.68 -8.37
N GLY A 262 -7.15 5.43 -9.37
CA GLY A 262 -8.53 5.90 -9.52
C GLY A 262 -8.96 7.04 -8.58
N THR A 263 -8.52 7.06 -7.32
CA THR A 263 -8.87 8.14 -6.35
C THR A 263 -8.28 9.47 -6.81
N GLU A 264 -8.96 10.62 -6.59
CA GLU A 264 -8.41 11.97 -6.82
C GLU A 264 -8.51 12.81 -5.53
N PRO A 265 -7.39 13.02 -4.80
CA PRO A 265 -7.37 13.80 -3.56
C PRO A 265 -7.68 15.28 -3.79
N ILE A 266 -8.58 15.84 -2.99
CA ILE A 266 -8.98 17.26 -3.09
C ILE A 266 -8.20 18.18 -2.14
N LEU A 267 -7.34 17.62 -1.28
CA LEU A 267 -6.59 18.34 -0.26
C LEU A 267 -5.16 17.78 -0.17
N LEU A 268 -4.16 18.66 -0.08
CA LEU A 268 -2.78 18.28 0.28
C LEU A 268 -2.45 18.81 1.66
N HIS A 269 -1.71 18.04 2.46
CA HIS A 269 -1.20 18.45 3.78
C HIS A 269 0.32 18.39 3.75
N TYR A 270 1.03 19.53 3.79
CA TYR A 270 2.48 19.60 3.63
C TYR A 270 3.26 19.61 4.96
N GLY A 271 2.71 18.95 5.98
CA GLY A 271 3.29 18.90 7.32
C GLY A 271 4.62 18.14 7.43
N LEU A 272 4.88 17.21 6.51
CA LEU A 272 6.06 16.35 6.47
C LEU A 272 7.08 16.81 5.40
N PRO A 273 8.40 16.54 5.58
CA PRO A 273 9.39 16.74 4.53
C PRO A 273 9.17 15.82 3.33
N PHE A 274 9.44 16.31 2.12
CA PHE A 274 9.30 15.52 0.88
C PHE A 274 10.29 15.92 -0.21
N SER A 275 10.49 15.03 -1.19
CA SER A 275 11.47 15.17 -2.27
C SER A 275 10.88 14.89 -3.66
N VAL A 276 11.49 15.48 -4.69
CA VAL A 276 11.19 15.25 -6.11
C VAL A 276 12.52 15.16 -6.86
N GLY A 277 13.07 13.94 -6.98
CA GLY A 277 14.45 13.74 -7.41
C GLY A 277 15.43 14.41 -6.43
N ASN A 278 16.35 15.22 -6.95
CA ASN A 278 17.37 15.91 -6.14
C ASN A 278 16.86 17.20 -5.45
N TRP A 279 15.62 17.62 -5.70
CA TRP A 279 14.99 18.75 -5.03
C TRP A 279 14.19 18.23 -3.82
N SER A 280 14.14 19.01 -2.73
CA SER A 280 13.33 18.70 -1.54
C SER A 280 12.79 19.96 -0.84
N PHE A 281 11.79 19.77 0.01
CA PHE A 281 11.23 20.79 0.89
C PHE A 281 10.99 20.23 2.29
N ASN A 282 11.19 21.08 3.30
CA ASN A 282 10.91 20.79 4.70
C ASN A 282 10.25 22.03 5.31
N LYS A 283 8.97 21.92 5.71
CA LYS A 283 8.20 22.99 6.37
C LYS A 283 8.96 23.60 7.56
N LEU A 284 9.60 22.77 8.38
CA LEU A 284 10.26 23.20 9.62
C LEU A 284 11.53 24.03 9.36
N ALA A 285 12.17 23.90 8.18
CA ALA A 285 13.31 24.73 7.79
C ALA A 285 12.90 26.19 7.49
N HIS A 286 11.60 26.48 7.40
CA HIS A 286 11.03 27.79 7.14
C HIS A 286 10.18 28.32 8.32
N HIS A 287 10.54 27.95 9.56
CA HIS A 287 9.84 28.40 10.78
C HIS A 287 9.89 29.94 10.92
N GLU A 288 11.08 30.52 10.99
CA GLU A 288 11.25 31.98 11.13
C GLU A 288 11.13 32.76 9.81
N ASP A 289 10.83 32.09 8.69
CA ASP A 289 11.00 32.65 7.34
C ASP A 289 9.95 33.72 7.01
N ASP A 290 10.37 34.99 6.98
CA ASP A 290 9.53 36.16 6.73
C ASP A 290 9.26 36.44 5.23
N ILE A 291 9.41 35.42 4.38
CA ILE A 291 9.22 35.40 2.92
C ILE A 291 7.96 36.11 2.39
N VAL A 292 6.90 36.26 3.17
CA VAL A 292 5.70 37.06 2.80
C VAL A 292 6.01 38.55 2.63
N TYR A 293 7.06 39.04 3.30
CA TYR A 293 7.47 40.43 3.37
C TYR A 293 8.77 40.70 2.58
N ASP A 294 9.58 39.66 2.32
CA ASP A 294 10.78 39.71 1.48
C ASP A 294 10.41 39.75 -0.03
N CYS A 295 10.28 40.95 -0.58
CA CYS A 295 9.74 41.20 -1.92
C CYS A 295 10.43 40.41 -3.05
N ASN A 296 9.65 39.57 -3.73
CA ASN A 296 10.01 38.69 -4.84
C ASN A 296 10.81 37.43 -4.49
N ARG A 297 11.07 37.14 -3.20
CA ARG A 297 11.61 35.86 -2.76
C ARG A 297 10.56 34.75 -2.84
N LEU A 298 10.97 33.55 -3.27
CA LEU A 298 10.12 32.37 -3.39
C LEU A 298 10.84 31.16 -2.81
N PHE A 299 10.08 30.13 -2.42
CA PHE A 299 10.66 28.83 -2.08
C PHE A 299 11.37 28.24 -3.32
N PRO A 300 12.45 27.46 -3.15
CA PRO A 300 13.27 26.93 -4.25
C PRO A 300 12.43 26.29 -5.36
N GLU A 301 12.72 26.62 -6.63
CA GLU A 301 11.88 26.19 -7.76
C GLU A 301 11.84 24.64 -7.85
N PRO A 302 10.65 24.01 -7.79
CA PRO A 302 10.52 22.57 -7.93
C PRO A 302 10.72 22.13 -9.40
N PRO A 303 11.06 20.85 -9.64
CA PRO A 303 11.22 20.32 -10.99
C PRO A 303 9.99 20.57 -11.88
N TYR A 304 10.24 20.95 -13.13
CA TYR A 304 9.17 21.32 -14.05
C TYR A 304 8.40 20.06 -14.49
N PRO A 305 7.12 20.18 -14.87
CA PRO A 305 6.31 19.06 -15.37
C PRO A 305 6.90 18.23 -16.51
N ARG A 306 7.92 18.71 -17.24
CA ARG A 306 8.64 17.91 -18.25
C ARG A 306 9.71 17.00 -17.61
N GLU A 307 10.40 17.48 -16.60
CA GLU A 307 11.42 16.71 -15.86
C GLU A 307 10.75 15.62 -15.02
N VAL A 308 9.65 15.94 -14.32
CA VAL A 308 8.83 14.94 -13.57
C VAL A 308 8.35 13.78 -14.45
N ARG A 309 8.01 14.05 -15.72
CA ARG A 309 7.63 12.99 -16.70
C ARG A 309 8.77 12.05 -17.09
N MET A 310 10.02 12.47 -16.90
CA MET A 310 11.22 11.69 -17.21
C MET A 310 11.81 11.01 -15.96
N MET A 311 11.42 11.44 -14.76
CA MET A 311 11.94 10.90 -13.48
C MET A 311 11.43 9.50 -13.12
N GLN A 312 10.23 9.11 -13.59
CA GLN A 312 9.64 7.82 -13.23
C GLN A 312 8.82 7.23 -14.39
N ILE A 313 8.91 5.91 -14.58
CA ILE A 313 8.17 5.13 -15.58
C ILE A 313 6.74 4.86 -15.07
N ASP A 314 6.60 4.40 -13.82
CA ASP A 314 5.29 4.10 -13.21
C ASP A 314 4.32 5.30 -13.24
N ALA A 315 3.02 5.02 -13.37
CA ALA A 315 1.97 6.02 -13.46
C ALA A 315 1.62 6.64 -12.09
N ASN A 316 1.46 5.81 -11.05
CA ASN A 316 0.99 6.27 -9.74
C ASN A 316 2.08 7.03 -8.97
N GLN A 317 3.32 6.54 -8.99
CA GLN A 317 4.48 7.26 -8.42
C GLN A 317 4.73 8.59 -9.15
N LYS A 318 4.67 8.60 -10.49
CA LYS A 318 4.75 9.84 -11.29
C LYS A 318 3.65 10.83 -10.91
N ARG A 319 2.46 10.33 -10.58
CA ARG A 319 1.32 11.14 -10.09
C ARG A 319 1.57 11.69 -8.69
N GLY A 320 2.16 10.91 -7.77
CA GLY A 320 2.64 11.41 -6.47
C GLY A 320 3.64 12.57 -6.62
N LEU A 321 4.65 12.41 -7.49
CA LEU A 321 5.59 13.50 -7.82
C LEU A 321 4.90 14.73 -8.42
N PHE A 322 3.82 14.55 -9.19
CA PHE A 322 3.01 15.66 -9.69
C PHE A 322 2.28 16.41 -8.57
N LEU A 323 1.71 15.72 -7.57
CA LEU A 323 1.10 16.35 -6.40
C LEU A 323 2.12 17.15 -5.59
N SER A 324 3.34 16.60 -5.41
CA SER A 324 4.45 17.28 -4.72
C SER A 324 4.81 18.61 -5.37
N VAL A 325 4.94 18.66 -6.70
CA VAL A 325 5.23 19.93 -7.38
C VAL A 325 3.99 20.82 -7.47
N GLU A 326 2.77 20.29 -7.55
CA GLU A 326 1.52 21.08 -7.52
C GLU A 326 1.41 21.90 -6.22
N CYS A 327 1.76 21.28 -5.08
CA CYS A 327 1.82 21.94 -3.77
C CYS A 327 2.75 23.17 -3.79
N MET A 328 4.03 22.97 -4.14
CA MET A 328 5.04 24.03 -4.10
C MET A 328 4.84 25.14 -5.13
N ASN A 329 4.34 24.79 -6.32
CA ASN A 329 4.00 25.79 -7.32
C ASN A 329 2.79 26.65 -6.87
N THR A 330 1.85 26.07 -6.12
CA THR A 330 0.70 26.81 -5.56
C THR A 330 1.11 27.73 -4.41
N LEU A 331 1.99 27.28 -3.50
CA LEU A 331 2.61 28.13 -2.48
C LEU A 331 3.33 29.34 -3.10
N ASN A 332 4.18 29.08 -4.10
CA ASN A 332 4.95 30.13 -4.78
C ASN A 332 4.10 31.08 -5.64
N GLU A 333 3.00 30.61 -6.25
CA GLU A 333 2.02 31.48 -6.89
C GLU A 333 1.31 32.38 -5.85
N GLY A 334 0.96 31.83 -4.68
CA GLY A 334 0.40 32.59 -3.56
C GLY A 334 1.32 33.72 -3.11
N LEU A 335 2.60 33.41 -2.85
CA LEU A 335 3.62 34.41 -2.50
C LEU A 335 3.75 35.51 -3.55
N LEU A 336 3.82 35.17 -4.84
CA LEU A 336 3.87 36.17 -5.92
C LEU A 336 2.68 37.13 -5.94
N LEU A 337 1.47 36.61 -5.66
CA LEU A 337 0.26 37.42 -5.61
C LEU A 337 0.20 38.26 -4.34
N GLN A 338 0.67 37.74 -3.20
CA GLN A 338 0.75 38.49 -1.95
C GLN A 338 1.81 39.60 -2.02
N HIS A 339 2.98 39.36 -2.64
CA HIS A 339 3.98 40.39 -2.91
C HIS A 339 3.42 41.50 -3.79
N ALA A 340 2.67 41.16 -4.84
CA ALA A 340 2.01 42.15 -5.67
C ALA A 340 0.93 42.95 -4.89
N ALA A 341 0.20 42.31 -3.98
CA ALA A 341 -0.77 42.97 -3.10
C ALA A 341 -0.09 43.86 -2.03
N ASN A 342 1.07 43.46 -1.52
CA ASN A 342 1.93 44.23 -0.62
C ASN A 342 2.66 45.40 -1.34
N GLY A 343 2.46 45.58 -2.66
CA GLY A 343 3.05 46.68 -3.43
C GLY A 343 4.49 46.46 -3.89
N CYS A 344 5.03 45.24 -3.82
CA CYS A 344 6.40 44.94 -4.24
C CYS A 344 6.65 45.29 -5.72
N PRO A 345 7.87 45.72 -6.09
CA PRO A 345 8.24 45.93 -7.49
C PRO A 345 8.14 44.61 -8.26
N LYS A 346 7.73 44.67 -9.54
CA LYS A 346 7.58 43.45 -10.37
C LYS A 346 8.90 42.67 -10.44
N PRO A 347 8.88 41.34 -10.27
CA PRO A 347 10.09 40.54 -10.28
C PRO A 347 10.76 40.57 -11.66
N ALA A 348 12.09 40.44 -11.67
CA ALA A 348 12.85 40.20 -12.89
C ALA A 348 12.35 38.93 -13.60
N TRP A 349 12.39 38.90 -14.94
CA TRP A 349 11.87 37.75 -15.69
C TRP A 349 12.69 36.48 -15.43
N SER A 350 12.01 35.35 -15.24
CA SER A 350 12.64 34.01 -15.18
C SER A 350 11.76 32.94 -15.84
N LYS A 351 12.38 31.80 -16.17
CA LYS A 351 11.71 30.57 -16.65
C LYS A 351 10.56 30.16 -15.72
N TYR A 352 10.79 30.24 -14.41
CA TYR A 352 9.83 29.83 -13.38
C TYR A 352 8.61 30.76 -13.31
N LEU A 353 8.85 32.07 -13.31
CA LEU A 353 7.79 33.09 -13.31
C LEU A 353 6.96 33.07 -14.60
N SER A 354 7.56 32.65 -15.71
CA SER A 354 6.86 32.36 -16.96
C SER A 354 6.00 31.09 -16.87
N PHE A 355 6.49 30.03 -16.20
CA PHE A 355 5.74 28.80 -15.97
C PHE A 355 4.54 29.02 -15.03
N LEU A 356 4.70 29.70 -13.90
CA LEU A 356 3.60 30.03 -12.98
C LEU A 356 2.53 30.96 -13.60
N LYS A 357 2.83 31.60 -14.74
CA LYS A 357 1.88 32.40 -15.54
C LYS A 357 1.42 31.69 -16.82
N SER A 358 1.78 30.42 -16.99
CA SER A 358 1.49 29.64 -18.20
C SER A 358 0.14 28.94 -18.16
N LYS A 359 -0.45 28.72 -19.34
CA LYS A 359 -1.64 27.86 -19.48
C LYS A 359 -1.41 26.45 -18.92
N THR A 360 -0.18 25.92 -19.01
CA THR A 360 0.18 24.59 -18.48
C THR A 360 -0.01 24.50 -16.97
N PHE A 361 0.43 25.52 -16.22
CA PHE A 361 0.26 25.55 -14.77
C PHE A 361 -1.20 25.81 -14.37
N ALA A 362 -1.89 26.71 -15.08
CA ALA A 362 -3.31 26.95 -14.88
C ALA A 362 -4.17 25.70 -15.16
N GLU A 363 -3.76 24.84 -16.10
CA GLU A 363 -4.41 23.55 -16.40
C GLU A 363 -4.17 22.53 -15.27
N LEU A 364 -2.91 22.38 -14.84
CA LEU A 364 -2.54 21.48 -13.73
C LEU A 364 -3.27 21.84 -12.43
N THR A 365 -3.39 23.13 -12.13
CA THR A 365 -4.03 23.66 -10.90
C THR A 365 -5.51 24.06 -11.08
N LYS A 366 -6.21 23.49 -12.07
CA LYS A 366 -7.68 23.52 -12.11
C LYS A 366 -8.29 22.84 -10.88
N PRO A 367 -9.46 23.28 -10.40
CA PRO A 367 -10.25 22.54 -9.41
C PRO A 367 -10.33 21.06 -9.74
N LYS A 368 -9.99 20.23 -8.75
CA LYS A 368 -10.32 18.82 -8.71
C LYS A 368 -11.72 18.66 -8.12
N PHE A 369 -12.37 17.55 -8.43
CA PHE A 369 -13.65 17.19 -7.87
C PHE A 369 -13.55 15.76 -7.38
N VAL A 370 -14.26 15.45 -6.30
CA VAL A 370 -14.36 14.10 -5.78
C VAL A 370 -14.94 13.17 -6.85
N ASN A 371 -14.44 11.94 -6.89
CA ASN A 371 -15.00 10.86 -7.70
C ASN A 371 -15.40 9.69 -6.77
N PRO A 372 -16.10 8.65 -7.26
CA PRO A 372 -16.54 7.56 -6.40
C PRO A 372 -15.42 6.84 -5.63
N ALA A 373 -14.20 6.76 -6.19
CA ALA A 373 -13.04 6.19 -5.50
C ALA A 373 -12.42 7.14 -4.46
N THR A 374 -12.54 8.47 -4.63
CA THR A 374 -12.23 9.43 -3.55
C THR A 374 -13.24 9.35 -2.40
N LEU A 375 -14.51 9.10 -2.71
CA LEU A 375 -15.61 9.08 -1.72
C LEU A 375 -15.75 7.78 -0.94
N GLU A 376 -15.01 6.72 -1.29
CA GLU A 376 -14.97 5.44 -0.57
C GLU A 376 -14.52 5.64 0.89
N MET A 377 -15.47 5.61 1.84
CA MET A 377 -15.16 5.74 3.26
C MET A 377 -14.52 4.46 3.81
N MET A 378 -13.83 4.58 4.95
CA MET A 378 -13.38 3.42 5.70
C MET A 378 -14.58 2.61 6.22
N GLU A 379 -15.60 3.27 6.77
CA GLU A 379 -16.86 2.60 7.15
C GLU A 379 -17.59 1.97 5.94
N ASP A 380 -17.46 2.50 4.72
CA ASP A 380 -18.06 1.89 3.53
C ASP A 380 -17.36 0.58 3.15
N LYS A 381 -16.07 0.42 3.49
CA LYS A 381 -15.40 -0.89 3.34
C LYS A 381 -16.01 -1.90 4.29
N ASP A 382 -16.34 -1.50 5.52
CA ASP A 382 -16.95 -2.37 6.53
C ASP A 382 -18.43 -2.67 6.23
N ILE A 383 -19.16 -1.71 5.65
CA ILE A 383 -20.58 -1.83 5.31
C ILE A 383 -20.79 -2.55 3.97
N VAL A 384 -19.96 -2.32 2.94
CA VAL A 384 -20.03 -3.11 1.69
C VAL A 384 -19.67 -4.58 1.97
N GLN A 385 -18.77 -4.85 2.94
CA GLN A 385 -18.53 -6.20 3.47
C GLN A 385 -19.74 -6.85 4.18
N GLN A 386 -20.78 -6.08 4.54
CA GLN A 386 -22.05 -6.61 5.05
C GLN A 386 -23.20 -6.58 4.04
N HIS A 387 -23.06 -5.87 2.90
CA HIS A 387 -24.17 -5.62 1.97
C HIS A 387 -24.02 -6.25 0.58
N ASP A 388 -22.83 -6.76 0.23
CA ASP A 388 -22.61 -7.65 -0.93
C ASP A 388 -23.16 -9.08 -0.72
N ASP A 389 -23.79 -9.37 0.44
CA ASP A 389 -24.22 -10.72 0.86
C ASP A 389 -25.41 -11.31 0.08
N ASP A 390 -26.08 -10.55 -0.81
CA ASP A 390 -27.29 -11.01 -1.52
C ASP A 390 -27.49 -10.51 -2.98
N ALA A 391 -26.67 -9.60 -3.55
CA ALA A 391 -27.01 -9.01 -4.87
C ALA A 391 -25.86 -8.42 -5.73
N ALA A 392 -25.18 -9.24 -6.55
CA ALA A 392 -24.64 -8.79 -7.87
C ALA A 392 -24.14 -9.95 -8.78
N ALA A 393 -25.04 -10.63 -9.50
CA ALA A 393 -24.63 -11.46 -10.65
C ALA A 393 -24.18 -10.55 -11.83
N GLY A 394 -22.91 -10.11 -11.82
CA GLY A 394 -22.37 -9.25 -12.87
C GLY A 394 -21.05 -8.51 -12.60
N ARG A 395 -20.51 -8.51 -11.36
CA ARG A 395 -19.13 -8.06 -11.12
C ARG A 395 -18.14 -9.18 -11.50
N PRO A 396 -16.96 -8.87 -12.07
CA PRO A 396 -15.88 -9.86 -12.16
C PRO A 396 -15.39 -10.21 -10.75
N HIS A 397 -15.14 -11.50 -10.50
CA HIS A 397 -14.62 -11.94 -9.21
C HIS A 397 -13.19 -11.42 -8.94
N PRO A 398 -12.81 -11.19 -7.66
CA PRO A 398 -11.46 -10.74 -7.28
C PRO A 398 -10.34 -11.64 -7.82
N LYS A 399 -9.18 -11.06 -8.14
CA LYS A 399 -8.01 -11.82 -8.60
C LYS A 399 -7.41 -12.65 -7.46
N ILE A 400 -7.13 -13.91 -7.76
CA ILE A 400 -6.50 -14.88 -6.83
C ILE A 400 -5.10 -15.25 -7.33
N HIS A 401 -4.17 -15.46 -6.39
CA HIS A 401 -2.90 -16.12 -6.65
C HIS A 401 -2.63 -17.18 -5.56
N THR A 402 -2.30 -18.41 -5.96
CA THR A 402 -1.99 -19.51 -5.04
C THR A 402 -0.48 -19.63 -4.83
N VAL A 403 -0.02 -19.83 -3.59
CA VAL A 403 1.39 -20.08 -3.27
C VAL A 403 1.57 -21.28 -2.35
N PHE A 404 2.69 -21.97 -2.48
CA PHE A 404 3.06 -23.09 -1.61
C PHE A 404 4.58 -23.15 -1.42
N SER A 405 5.04 -23.58 -0.24
CA SER A 405 6.47 -23.63 0.09
C SER A 405 7.07 -25.02 -0.11
N THR A 406 8.34 -25.07 -0.51
CA THR A 406 9.10 -26.29 -0.85
C THR A 406 10.60 -26.08 -0.62
N GLU A 407 11.34 -27.17 -0.42
CA GLU A 407 12.82 -27.19 -0.47
C GLU A 407 13.29 -28.01 -1.68
N CYS A 408 14.49 -27.75 -2.22
CA CYS A 408 15.04 -28.48 -3.36
C CYS A 408 15.48 -29.92 -3.02
N THR A 409 14.51 -30.81 -2.83
CA THR A 409 14.71 -32.24 -2.52
C THR A 409 13.76 -33.12 -3.35
N SER A 410 14.14 -34.38 -3.59
CA SER A 410 13.29 -35.40 -4.24
C SER A 410 11.91 -35.52 -3.59
N TYR A 411 11.85 -35.38 -2.27
CA TYR A 411 10.63 -35.41 -1.47
C TYR A 411 9.62 -34.33 -1.90
N PHE A 412 10.07 -33.08 -2.07
CA PHE A 412 9.20 -31.98 -2.52
C PHE A 412 8.97 -31.96 -4.03
N ASP A 413 9.82 -32.59 -4.84
CA ASP A 413 9.63 -32.66 -6.29
C ASP A 413 8.37 -33.45 -6.66
N TRP A 414 8.12 -34.60 -6.02
CA TRP A 414 6.91 -35.38 -6.30
C TRP A 414 5.64 -34.76 -5.70
N GLN A 415 5.74 -34.11 -4.55
CA GLN A 415 4.66 -33.29 -3.97
C GLN A 415 4.30 -32.13 -4.91
N THR A 416 5.31 -31.43 -5.45
CA THR A 416 5.13 -30.38 -6.47
C THR A 416 4.36 -30.91 -7.68
N VAL A 417 4.69 -32.11 -8.18
CA VAL A 417 3.99 -32.72 -9.33
C VAL A 417 2.54 -33.06 -9.01
N GLY A 418 2.24 -33.59 -7.82
CA GLY A 418 0.87 -33.86 -7.35
C GLY A 418 0.02 -32.59 -7.23
N LEU A 419 0.53 -31.56 -6.53
CA LEU A 419 -0.16 -30.28 -6.39
C LEU A 419 -0.32 -29.56 -7.74
N MET A 420 0.70 -29.56 -8.60
CA MET A 420 0.62 -28.94 -9.94
C MET A 420 -0.22 -29.75 -10.94
N HIS A 421 -0.51 -31.03 -10.70
CA HIS A 421 -1.51 -31.78 -11.45
C HIS A 421 -2.91 -31.39 -10.96
N SER A 422 -3.16 -31.51 -9.64
CA SER A 422 -4.47 -31.26 -9.04
C SER A 422 -4.93 -29.80 -9.18
N PHE A 423 -4.03 -28.81 -9.14
CA PHE A 423 -4.34 -27.42 -9.48
C PHE A 423 -4.92 -27.25 -10.90
N ARG A 424 -4.45 -28.05 -11.86
CA ARG A 424 -4.91 -27.98 -13.26
C ARG A 424 -6.24 -28.71 -13.48
N THR A 425 -6.58 -29.72 -12.67
CA THR A 425 -7.80 -30.53 -12.82
C THR A 425 -8.96 -30.06 -11.93
N SER A 426 -8.66 -29.51 -10.74
CA SER A 426 -9.65 -28.96 -9.78
C SER A 426 -10.41 -27.71 -10.26
N GLY A 427 -9.95 -27.07 -11.33
CA GLY A 427 -10.50 -25.81 -11.82
C GLY A 427 -10.16 -24.60 -10.96
N GLN A 428 -9.10 -24.66 -10.13
CA GLN A 428 -8.67 -23.55 -9.29
C GLN A 428 -8.35 -22.29 -10.13
N PRO A 429 -9.03 -21.16 -9.91
CA PRO A 429 -8.78 -19.93 -10.64
C PRO A 429 -7.49 -19.22 -10.18
N GLY A 430 -6.92 -18.41 -11.08
CA GLY A 430 -5.75 -17.58 -10.81
C GLY A 430 -4.43 -18.22 -11.23
N ASN A 431 -3.33 -17.58 -10.83
CA ASN A 431 -1.97 -18.11 -11.03
C ASN A 431 -1.53 -18.94 -9.82
N ILE A 432 -0.52 -19.79 -10.00
CA ILE A 432 0.17 -20.49 -8.90
C ILE A 432 1.66 -20.19 -8.92
N THR A 433 2.32 -20.13 -7.75
CA THR A 433 3.78 -20.01 -7.64
C THR A 433 4.31 -20.84 -6.48
N ARG A 434 5.28 -21.71 -6.80
CA ARG A 434 6.09 -22.44 -5.83
C ARG A 434 7.13 -21.51 -5.22
N LEU A 435 7.21 -21.47 -3.91
CA LEU A 435 8.26 -20.78 -3.15
C LEU A 435 9.33 -21.83 -2.84
N LEU A 436 10.45 -21.79 -3.55
CA LEU A 436 11.49 -22.81 -3.47
C LEU A 436 12.68 -22.31 -2.65
N SER A 437 12.78 -22.78 -1.41
CA SER A 437 13.86 -22.50 -0.49
C SER A 437 15.07 -23.40 -0.74
N CYS A 438 16.21 -22.79 -1.05
CA CYS A 438 17.47 -23.49 -1.32
C CYS A 438 18.67 -22.76 -0.74
N ASN A 439 19.74 -23.50 -0.45
CA ASN A 439 21.08 -22.93 -0.36
C ASN A 439 21.74 -22.92 -1.74
N ASP A 440 22.84 -22.16 -1.87
CA ASP A 440 23.56 -21.99 -3.12
C ASP A 440 24.23 -23.28 -3.66
N GLU A 441 24.40 -24.33 -2.86
CA GLU A 441 25.11 -25.54 -3.25
C GLU A 441 24.14 -26.57 -3.86
N ASP A 442 23.00 -26.78 -3.19
CA ASP A 442 21.90 -27.61 -3.69
C ASP A 442 21.27 -26.98 -4.95
N LEU A 443 21.08 -25.65 -4.98
CA LEU A 443 20.49 -24.96 -6.13
C LEU A 443 21.30 -25.09 -7.43
N LYS A 444 22.61 -25.38 -7.34
CA LYS A 444 23.47 -25.65 -8.51
C LYS A 444 23.33 -27.07 -9.07
N GLN A 445 22.83 -28.02 -8.26
CA GLN A 445 22.72 -29.44 -8.60
C GLN A 445 21.27 -29.92 -8.76
N TYR A 446 20.32 -29.11 -8.27
CA TYR A 446 18.89 -29.33 -8.37
C TYR A 446 18.43 -29.44 -9.83
N LYS A 447 17.35 -30.21 -10.05
CA LYS A 447 16.84 -30.54 -11.40
C LYS A 447 15.39 -30.13 -11.60
N GLY A 448 14.56 -30.14 -10.55
CA GLY A 448 13.13 -29.85 -10.61
C GLY A 448 12.75 -28.38 -10.83
N HIS A 449 13.57 -27.59 -11.53
CA HIS A 449 13.35 -26.15 -11.73
C HIS A 449 12.04 -25.83 -12.48
N ASP A 450 11.61 -26.70 -13.40
CA ASP A 450 10.49 -26.52 -14.32
C ASP A 450 9.17 -27.17 -13.86
N LEU A 451 9.17 -27.87 -12.72
CA LEU A 451 8.00 -28.57 -12.19
C LEU A 451 6.79 -27.64 -11.90
N ALA A 452 7.09 -26.39 -11.53
CA ALA A 452 6.11 -25.33 -11.25
C ALA A 452 6.67 -23.94 -11.62
N PRO A 453 5.82 -22.93 -11.88
CA PRO A 453 6.25 -21.53 -11.85
C PRO A 453 6.86 -21.25 -10.47
N THR A 454 8.14 -20.87 -10.43
CA THR A 454 8.93 -20.90 -9.19
C THR A 454 9.52 -19.53 -8.86
N HIS A 455 9.31 -19.08 -7.62
CA HIS A 455 10.07 -18.00 -6.98
C HIS A 455 11.16 -18.62 -6.11
N TYR A 456 12.42 -18.22 -6.32
CA TYR A 456 13.54 -18.74 -5.56
C TYR A 456 13.70 -17.97 -4.24
N VAL A 457 13.99 -18.69 -3.16
CA VAL A 457 14.10 -18.16 -1.80
C VAL A 457 15.42 -18.65 -1.19
N PRO A 458 16.21 -17.78 -0.53
CA PRO A 458 17.33 -18.23 0.30
C PRO A 458 16.81 -19.10 1.46
N SER A 459 17.30 -20.33 1.56
CA SER A 459 16.91 -21.25 2.64
C SER A 459 17.23 -20.65 4.01
N MET A 460 16.23 -20.65 4.88
CA MET A 460 16.38 -20.40 6.32
C MET A 460 16.35 -21.69 7.14
N SER A 461 16.40 -22.88 6.49
CA SER A 461 16.38 -24.20 7.16
C SER A 461 17.48 -24.34 8.22
N ARG A 462 18.55 -23.55 8.08
CA ARG A 462 19.53 -23.30 9.15
C ARG A 462 19.58 -21.81 9.48
N HIS A 463 19.17 -21.45 10.69
CA HIS A 463 19.06 -20.07 11.12
C HIS A 463 20.43 -19.36 11.14
N PRO A 464 20.59 -18.17 10.51
CA PRO A 464 21.91 -17.59 10.25
C PRO A 464 22.69 -17.17 11.51
N LEU A 465 22.02 -16.67 12.56
CA LEU A 465 22.67 -16.24 13.80
C LEU A 465 22.92 -17.37 14.81
N THR A 466 21.91 -18.22 15.08
CA THR A 466 21.98 -19.27 16.11
C THR A 466 22.56 -20.59 15.59
N GLY A 467 22.53 -20.81 14.27
CA GLY A 467 22.91 -22.07 13.64
C GLY A 467 21.89 -23.21 13.82
N ASP A 468 20.73 -22.95 14.45
CA ASP A 468 19.67 -23.94 14.67
C ASP A 468 19.12 -24.48 13.35
N TRP A 469 18.73 -25.75 13.32
CA TRP A 469 18.17 -26.39 12.13
C TRP A 469 16.67 -26.60 12.31
N TYR A 470 15.88 -25.92 11.48
CA TYR A 470 14.42 -25.89 11.55
C TYR A 470 13.80 -25.55 10.18
N PRO A 471 13.60 -26.55 9.29
CA PRO A 471 13.16 -26.31 7.91
C PRO A 471 11.81 -25.60 7.74
N ALA A 472 10.86 -25.76 8.68
CA ALA A 472 9.52 -25.21 8.53
C ALA A 472 9.49 -23.66 8.45
N ILE A 473 10.49 -22.97 8.99
CA ILE A 473 10.62 -21.50 8.88
C ILE A 473 10.73 -21.00 7.42
N ASN A 474 11.05 -21.87 6.47
CA ASN A 474 11.01 -21.55 5.04
C ASN A 474 9.61 -21.13 4.53
N LYS A 475 8.53 -21.52 5.22
CA LYS A 475 7.17 -21.12 4.83
C LYS A 475 6.93 -19.61 5.09
N PRO A 476 7.04 -19.07 6.32
CA PRO A 476 6.97 -17.62 6.54
C PRO A 476 8.08 -16.85 5.83
N ALA A 477 9.32 -17.35 5.86
CA ALA A 477 10.45 -16.70 5.19
C ALA A 477 10.25 -16.59 3.67
N GLY A 478 9.75 -17.65 3.03
CA GLY A 478 9.46 -17.68 1.60
C GLY A 478 8.30 -16.77 1.21
N VAL A 479 7.22 -16.73 2.00
CA VAL A 479 6.10 -15.81 1.78
C VAL A 479 6.55 -14.36 1.91
N LEU A 480 7.30 -14.01 2.97
CA LEU A 480 7.86 -12.68 3.14
C LEU A 480 8.86 -12.31 2.02
N HIS A 481 9.71 -13.25 1.60
CA HIS A 481 10.65 -13.04 0.50
C HIS A 481 9.93 -12.84 -0.84
N TRP A 482 8.81 -13.52 -1.07
CA TRP A 482 7.98 -13.37 -2.27
C TRP A 482 7.28 -12.02 -2.32
N LEU A 483 6.60 -11.60 -1.24
CA LEU A 483 5.91 -10.31 -1.13
C LEU A 483 6.82 -9.10 -1.42
N ASN A 484 8.09 -9.19 -1.03
CA ASN A 484 9.07 -8.11 -1.17
C ASN A 484 9.76 -8.05 -2.55
N HIS A 485 9.65 -9.10 -3.39
CA HIS A 485 10.39 -9.21 -4.65
C HIS A 485 9.53 -9.52 -5.89
N ALA A 486 8.31 -10.03 -5.72
CA ALA A 486 7.40 -10.35 -6.82
C ALA A 486 6.42 -9.19 -7.12
N ASN A 487 6.11 -8.99 -8.39
CA ASN A 487 5.00 -8.13 -8.80
C ASN A 487 3.68 -8.94 -8.74
N ILE A 488 2.86 -8.68 -7.73
CA ILE A 488 1.66 -9.48 -7.41
C ILE A 488 0.41 -8.76 -7.90
N ASP A 489 -0.21 -9.31 -8.96
CA ASP A 489 -1.47 -8.85 -9.54
C ASP A 489 -2.66 -9.69 -9.01
N ALA A 490 -2.85 -9.69 -7.69
CA ALA A 490 -3.91 -10.40 -7.00
C ALA A 490 -4.39 -9.67 -5.74
N GLU A 491 -5.67 -9.83 -5.43
CA GLU A 491 -6.34 -9.27 -4.25
C GLU A 491 -6.35 -10.26 -3.09
N TYR A 492 -6.49 -11.56 -3.40
CA TYR A 492 -6.45 -12.65 -2.42
C TYR A 492 -5.36 -13.66 -2.73
N ILE A 493 -4.66 -14.08 -1.68
CA ILE A 493 -3.64 -15.11 -1.74
C ILE A 493 -4.18 -16.38 -1.06
N VAL A 494 -4.08 -17.51 -1.76
CA VAL A 494 -4.32 -18.84 -1.19
C VAL A 494 -2.97 -19.47 -0.88
N ILE A 495 -2.68 -19.72 0.40
CA ILE A 495 -1.45 -20.38 0.84
C ILE A 495 -1.77 -21.85 1.13
N LEU A 496 -0.99 -22.76 0.55
CA LEU A 496 -1.10 -24.21 0.69
C LEU A 496 0.25 -24.80 1.15
N ASP A 497 0.20 -26.01 1.71
CA ASP A 497 1.39 -26.85 1.89
C ASP A 497 1.60 -27.74 0.65
N ALA A 498 2.81 -28.25 0.46
CA ALA A 498 3.16 -29.02 -0.73
C ALA A 498 2.48 -30.40 -0.77
N ASP A 499 2.21 -31.01 0.39
CA ASP A 499 1.50 -32.29 0.54
C ASP A 499 -0.03 -32.14 0.55
N MET A 500 -0.54 -31.28 -0.33
CA MET A 500 -1.96 -31.05 -0.56
C MET A 500 -2.38 -31.44 -1.99
N ILE A 501 -3.51 -32.13 -2.12
CA ILE A 501 -4.17 -32.41 -3.42
C ILE A 501 -5.48 -31.63 -3.48
N LEU A 502 -5.68 -30.88 -4.57
CA LEU A 502 -6.90 -30.11 -4.84
C LEU A 502 -7.96 -30.97 -5.53
N ARG A 503 -9.11 -31.12 -4.87
CA ARG A 503 -10.33 -31.80 -5.39
C ARG A 503 -11.30 -30.84 -6.09
N GLY A 504 -11.16 -29.54 -5.83
CA GLY A 504 -12.01 -28.49 -6.39
C GLY A 504 -11.48 -27.09 -6.01
N SER A 505 -12.14 -26.05 -6.51
CA SER A 505 -11.76 -24.67 -6.27
C SER A 505 -11.81 -24.27 -4.78
N ILE A 506 -10.83 -23.44 -4.39
CA ILE A 506 -10.73 -22.71 -3.13
C ILE A 506 -10.82 -21.23 -3.49
N THR A 507 -11.99 -20.62 -3.28
CA THR A 507 -12.24 -19.22 -3.66
C THR A 507 -12.63 -18.35 -2.45
N PRO A 508 -12.19 -17.07 -2.41
CA PRO A 508 -12.54 -16.15 -1.33
C PRO A 508 -14.04 -15.95 -1.16
N TRP A 509 -14.82 -15.99 -2.24
CA TRP A 509 -16.27 -15.75 -2.22
C TRP A 509 -17.09 -16.97 -1.79
N GLU A 510 -16.69 -18.20 -2.14
CA GLU A 510 -17.36 -19.41 -1.61
C GLU A 510 -17.18 -19.52 -0.09
N PHE A 511 -15.99 -19.21 0.43
CA PHE A 511 -15.66 -19.37 1.86
C PHE A 511 -15.77 -18.08 2.70
N LYS A 512 -16.17 -16.97 2.08
CA LYS A 512 -16.32 -15.62 2.69
C LYS A 512 -15.04 -15.14 3.41
N ALA A 513 -13.90 -15.21 2.73
CA ALA A 513 -12.67 -14.52 3.16
C ALA A 513 -12.77 -13.02 2.85
N ALA A 514 -12.39 -12.18 3.81
CA ALA A 514 -12.41 -10.73 3.68
C ALA A 514 -11.14 -10.09 4.24
N ARG A 515 -10.95 -8.79 4.00
CA ARG A 515 -9.88 -7.99 4.62
C ARG A 515 -10.07 -7.96 6.14
N GLY A 516 -9.01 -8.17 6.91
CA GLY A 516 -9.07 -8.34 8.36
C GLY A 516 -9.70 -9.66 8.84
N ARG A 517 -10.29 -10.44 7.91
CA ARG A 517 -11.02 -11.69 8.20
C ARG A 517 -10.59 -12.83 7.24
N PRO A 518 -9.33 -13.29 7.32
CA PRO A 518 -8.86 -14.43 6.55
C PRO A 518 -9.69 -15.70 6.83
N VAL A 519 -9.80 -16.60 5.85
CA VAL A 519 -10.28 -17.98 6.08
C VAL A 519 -9.07 -18.86 6.37
N SER A 520 -9.21 -19.80 7.28
CA SER A 520 -8.22 -20.88 7.44
C SER A 520 -8.85 -22.16 7.98
N THR A 521 -8.21 -23.30 7.71
CA THR A 521 -8.59 -24.60 8.29
C THR A 521 -8.18 -24.70 9.77
N PRO A 522 -8.92 -25.46 10.60
CA PRO A 522 -8.61 -25.62 12.02
C PRO A 522 -7.40 -26.55 12.24
N TYR A 523 -6.53 -26.17 13.17
CA TYR A 523 -5.47 -27.01 13.73
C TYR A 523 -5.68 -27.12 15.26
N ASP A 524 -6.71 -27.86 15.67
CA ASP A 524 -7.17 -27.96 17.07
C ASP A 524 -6.11 -28.47 18.06
N TYR A 525 -5.06 -29.14 17.56
CA TYR A 525 -3.90 -29.56 18.35
C TYR A 525 -3.02 -28.40 18.84
N LEU A 526 -3.23 -27.17 18.35
CA LEU A 526 -2.56 -25.95 18.80
C LEU A 526 -3.10 -25.46 20.16
N ILE A 527 -2.98 -26.30 21.19
CA ILE A 527 -3.48 -26.02 22.55
C ILE A 527 -2.81 -24.81 23.24
N GLY A 528 -1.68 -24.32 22.71
CA GLY A 528 -0.94 -23.16 23.19
C GLY A 528 -1.70 -21.84 23.12
N CYS A 529 -2.72 -21.74 22.26
CA CYS A 529 -3.64 -20.59 22.26
C CYS A 529 -4.42 -20.46 23.58
N ASP A 530 -4.69 -21.57 24.28
CA ASP A 530 -5.56 -21.60 25.47
C ASP A 530 -4.79 -21.42 26.79
N ASN A 531 -3.46 -21.38 26.77
CA ASN A 531 -2.61 -21.53 27.96
C ASN A 531 -1.62 -20.37 28.18
N GLU A 532 -0.46 -20.64 28.79
CA GLU A 532 0.57 -19.64 29.06
C GLU A 532 1.40 -19.26 27.82
N LEU A 533 1.51 -20.14 26.83
CA LEU A 533 2.29 -19.90 25.60
C LEU A 533 1.78 -18.66 24.84
N ALA A 534 0.46 -18.51 24.70
CA ALA A 534 -0.14 -17.30 24.13
C ALA A 534 0.15 -16.03 24.93
N LYS A 535 0.23 -16.12 26.27
CA LYS A 535 0.50 -14.96 27.15
C LYS A 535 1.97 -14.54 27.18
N LEU A 536 2.86 -15.47 26.82
CA LEU A 536 4.28 -15.21 26.62
C LEU A 536 4.55 -14.61 25.23
N HIS A 537 3.86 -15.11 24.21
CA HIS A 537 4.19 -14.84 22.80
C HIS A 537 3.20 -13.95 22.05
N THR A 538 2.10 -13.50 22.64
CA THR A 538 1.32 -12.40 22.07
C THR A 538 0.76 -11.42 23.10
N SER A 539 0.67 -10.16 22.69
CA SER A 539 -0.03 -9.08 23.41
C SER A 539 -1.56 -9.30 23.44
N HIS A 540 -2.09 -10.12 22.53
CA HIS A 540 -3.52 -10.39 22.34
C HIS A 540 -3.83 -11.91 22.41
N PRO A 541 -3.65 -12.58 23.57
CA PRO A 541 -3.94 -14.01 23.71
C PRO A 541 -5.41 -14.34 23.40
N GLU A 542 -6.34 -13.40 23.61
CA GLU A 542 -7.75 -13.50 23.22
C GLU A 542 -8.00 -13.43 21.70
N ALA A 543 -6.95 -13.27 20.89
CA ALA A 543 -6.95 -13.28 19.43
C ALA A 543 -6.19 -14.47 18.80
N CYS A 544 -5.74 -15.44 19.61
CA CYS A 544 -5.10 -16.66 19.11
C CYS A 544 -6.14 -17.66 18.57
N ASP A 545 -6.48 -17.54 17.29
CA ASP A 545 -7.26 -18.57 16.59
C ASP A 545 -6.38 -19.81 16.28
N LYS A 546 -6.90 -21.02 16.51
CA LYS A 546 -6.17 -22.29 16.30
C LYS A 546 -6.20 -22.72 14.83
N VAL A 547 -5.41 -22.07 13.99
CA VAL A 547 -5.55 -22.18 12.53
C VAL A 547 -4.25 -22.50 11.80
N GLY A 548 -4.39 -23.17 10.65
CA GLY A 548 -3.31 -23.41 9.72
C GLY A 548 -3.70 -24.41 8.63
N GLY A 549 -2.77 -24.68 7.70
CA GLY A 549 -3.04 -25.50 6.52
C GLY A 549 -3.46 -24.62 5.34
N VAL A 550 -4.70 -24.74 4.88
CA VAL A 550 -5.23 -23.90 3.80
C VAL A 550 -5.57 -22.53 4.36
N ILE A 551 -4.93 -21.48 3.86
CA ILE A 551 -5.15 -20.09 4.27
C ILE A 551 -5.63 -19.29 3.06
N ILE A 552 -6.71 -18.52 3.20
CA ILE A 552 -7.18 -17.53 2.21
C ILE A 552 -7.11 -16.15 2.86
N MET A 553 -6.21 -15.29 2.41
CA MET A 553 -5.93 -13.99 3.03
C MET A 553 -5.89 -12.88 1.99
N HIS A 554 -6.43 -11.69 2.32
CA HIS A 554 -6.33 -10.52 1.45
C HIS A 554 -4.88 -10.00 1.42
N ILE A 555 -4.38 -9.59 0.24
CA ILE A 555 -2.96 -9.26 0.01
C ILE A 555 -2.39 -8.19 0.96
N ASP A 556 -3.19 -7.18 1.31
CA ASP A 556 -2.77 -6.11 2.23
C ASP A 556 -2.70 -6.55 3.71
N ASP A 557 -3.45 -7.58 4.10
CA ASP A 557 -3.32 -8.17 5.43
C ASP A 557 -2.03 -8.99 5.45
N LEU A 558 -1.82 -9.82 4.42
CA LEU A 558 -0.63 -10.64 4.25
C LEU A 558 0.66 -9.82 4.22
N ARG A 559 0.64 -8.61 3.62
CA ARG A 559 1.77 -7.65 3.64
C ARG A 559 2.16 -7.19 5.04
N GLN A 560 1.20 -7.03 5.94
CA GLN A 560 1.45 -6.64 7.34
C GLN A 560 1.79 -7.87 8.21
N PHE A 561 1.12 -8.98 7.95
CA PHE A 561 1.23 -10.23 8.69
C PHE A 561 2.54 -10.98 8.46
N ALA A 562 3.07 -11.04 7.24
CA ALA A 562 4.18 -11.95 6.91
C ALA A 562 5.49 -11.68 7.68
N ILE A 563 5.75 -10.44 8.09
CA ILE A 563 6.92 -10.11 8.95
C ILE A 563 6.70 -10.57 10.40
N LEU A 564 5.47 -10.46 10.91
CA LEU A 564 5.10 -10.94 12.25
C LEU A 564 5.07 -12.46 12.31
N TRP A 565 4.60 -13.13 11.25
CA TRP A 565 4.65 -14.59 11.12
C TRP A 565 6.08 -15.12 11.24
N LEU A 566 7.04 -14.51 10.53
CA LEU A 566 8.45 -14.90 10.64
C LEU A 566 9.00 -14.61 12.05
N HIS A 567 8.84 -13.38 12.55
CA HIS A 567 9.34 -12.99 13.88
C HIS A 567 8.77 -13.87 15.00
N LYS A 568 7.46 -14.11 15.03
CA LYS A 568 6.81 -14.96 16.03
C LYS A 568 7.18 -16.43 15.87
N THR A 569 7.51 -16.88 14.65
CA THR A 569 8.12 -18.21 14.45
C THR A 569 9.49 -18.29 15.12
N GLU A 570 10.35 -17.29 14.94
CA GLU A 570 11.67 -17.22 15.60
C GLU A 570 11.56 -17.12 17.12
N GLU A 571 10.60 -16.33 17.63
CA GLU A 571 10.34 -16.13 19.05
C GLU A 571 9.91 -17.44 19.75
N VAL A 572 8.92 -18.15 19.20
CA VAL A 572 8.46 -19.46 19.72
C VAL A 572 9.52 -20.55 19.51
N ARG A 573 10.36 -20.44 18.48
CA ARG A 573 11.48 -21.37 18.21
C ARG A 573 12.69 -21.12 19.14
N ALA A 574 12.80 -19.92 19.73
CA ALA A 574 13.77 -19.63 20.76
C ALA A 574 13.35 -20.21 22.13
N ASP A 575 12.05 -20.25 22.43
CA ASP A 575 11.53 -20.74 23.71
C ASP A 575 11.45 -22.27 23.80
N ARG A 576 12.63 -22.87 23.97
CA ARG A 576 12.81 -24.31 24.21
C ARG A 576 12.33 -24.78 25.58
N ALA A 577 11.96 -23.88 26.50
CA ALA A 577 11.45 -24.27 27.82
C ALA A 577 10.01 -24.77 27.75
N HIS A 578 9.20 -24.20 26.85
CA HIS A 578 7.77 -24.48 26.73
C HIS A 578 7.42 -25.46 25.59
N TYR A 579 8.41 -26.16 25.02
CA TYR A 579 8.23 -27.13 23.91
C TYR A 579 7.36 -28.36 24.25
N SER A 580 7.15 -28.68 25.52
CA SER A 580 6.50 -29.92 25.95
C SER A 580 5.07 -30.06 25.45
N ARG A 581 4.64 -31.30 25.23
CA ARG A 581 3.38 -31.66 24.54
C ARG A 581 2.14 -31.16 25.27
N ASN A 582 2.22 -30.98 26.60
CA ASN A 582 1.15 -30.42 27.42
C ASN A 582 0.97 -28.89 27.26
N ILE A 583 1.92 -28.19 26.63
CA ILE A 583 1.88 -26.74 26.40
C ILE A 583 1.68 -26.44 24.90
N THR A 584 2.44 -27.11 24.02
CA THR A 584 2.38 -26.87 22.56
C THR A 584 1.46 -27.83 21.80
N GLY A 585 1.17 -29.01 22.35
CA GLY A 585 0.60 -30.11 21.56
C GLY A 585 1.58 -30.80 20.61
N ASP A 586 2.86 -30.37 20.54
CA ASP A 586 3.88 -31.04 19.73
C ASP A 586 4.09 -32.48 20.24
N VAL A 587 3.71 -33.45 19.42
CA VAL A 587 3.82 -34.88 19.75
C VAL A 587 5.29 -35.31 19.93
N TYR A 588 6.24 -34.54 19.35
CA TYR A 588 7.67 -34.80 19.40
C TYR A 588 8.43 -33.93 20.41
N GLU A 589 7.75 -33.01 21.12
CA GLU A 589 8.33 -32.08 22.12
C GLU A 589 9.58 -31.33 21.61
N SER A 590 9.58 -30.97 20.34
CA SER A 590 10.77 -30.59 19.56
C SER A 590 10.72 -29.16 19.00
N GLY A 591 9.59 -28.47 19.19
CA GLY A 591 9.27 -27.20 18.56
C GLY A 591 9.10 -27.33 17.05
N TRP A 592 8.57 -28.46 16.57
CA TRP A 592 8.37 -28.68 15.12
C TRP A 592 7.24 -27.80 14.56
N ILE A 593 6.27 -27.45 15.41
CA ILE A 593 5.10 -26.64 15.08
C ILE A 593 5.23 -25.16 15.48
N SER A 594 6.45 -24.67 15.80
CA SER A 594 6.69 -23.26 16.17
C SER A 594 6.27 -22.27 15.07
N GLU A 595 6.17 -22.70 13.81
CA GLU A 595 5.72 -21.88 12.66
C GLU A 595 4.19 -21.73 12.61
N MET A 596 3.44 -22.71 13.11
CA MET A 596 1.98 -22.66 13.23
C MET A 596 1.58 -21.77 14.41
N TYR A 597 2.37 -21.79 15.49
CA TYR A 597 2.25 -20.79 16.56
C TYR A 597 2.72 -19.40 16.11
N GLY A 598 3.79 -19.30 15.33
CA GLY A 598 4.21 -18.06 14.70
C GLY A 598 3.12 -17.46 13.81
N TYR A 599 2.36 -18.30 13.10
CA TYR A 599 1.17 -17.88 12.34
C TYR A 599 0.09 -17.33 13.29
N SER A 600 -0.30 -18.13 14.28
CA SER A 600 -1.45 -17.84 15.17
C SER A 600 -1.19 -16.59 16.02
N PHE A 601 -0.01 -16.46 16.63
CA PHE A 601 0.41 -15.28 17.39
C PHE A 601 0.68 -14.06 16.49
N GLY A 602 1.26 -14.25 15.30
CA GLY A 602 1.47 -13.16 14.34
C GLY A 602 0.16 -12.57 13.79
N ALA A 603 -0.91 -13.38 13.72
CA ALA A 603 -2.26 -12.94 13.38
C ALA A 603 -2.94 -12.22 14.56
N ALA A 604 -2.73 -12.72 15.78
CA ALA A 604 -3.21 -12.12 17.02
C ALA A 604 -2.69 -10.69 17.25
N GLU A 605 -1.39 -10.42 17.00
CA GLU A 605 -0.80 -9.06 17.04
C GLU A 605 -1.47 -8.05 16.09
N LEU A 606 -2.17 -8.53 15.06
CA LEU A 606 -2.94 -7.71 14.10
C LEU A 606 -4.46 -7.78 14.34
N ASN A 607 -4.90 -8.52 15.36
CA ASN A 607 -6.30 -8.86 15.64
C ASN A 607 -7.04 -9.38 14.39
N LEU A 608 -6.33 -10.12 13.51
CA LEU A 608 -6.95 -10.82 12.38
C LEU A 608 -7.82 -11.95 12.94
N ARG A 609 -9.12 -11.92 12.65
CA ARG A 609 -10.06 -12.92 13.16
C ARG A 609 -10.42 -13.90 12.07
N HIS A 610 -10.01 -15.16 12.25
CA HIS A 610 -10.19 -16.16 11.22
C HIS A 610 -11.65 -16.59 11.09
N ARG A 611 -12.08 -16.75 9.85
CA ARG A 611 -13.24 -17.56 9.52
C ARG A 611 -12.76 -19.01 9.44
N ILE A 612 -12.79 -19.71 10.57
CA ILE A 612 -12.34 -21.09 10.69
C ILE A 612 -13.29 -21.99 9.90
N GLU A 613 -12.78 -22.67 8.88
CA GLU A 613 -13.60 -23.43 7.93
C GLU A 613 -13.05 -24.85 7.77
N LYS A 614 -13.69 -25.80 8.46
CA LYS A 614 -13.31 -27.22 8.49
C LYS A 614 -13.66 -27.94 7.18
N ASP A 615 -14.68 -27.47 6.46
CA ASP A 615 -15.23 -28.10 5.26
C ASP A 615 -14.31 -27.99 4.03
N ILE A 616 -13.18 -27.27 4.14
CA ILE A 616 -12.18 -27.13 3.07
C ILE A 616 -11.28 -28.36 2.96
N LEU A 617 -10.81 -28.92 4.09
CA LEU A 617 -9.68 -29.86 4.13
C LEU A 617 -10.02 -31.12 4.92
N ILE A 618 -9.57 -32.27 4.41
CA ILE A 618 -9.61 -33.54 5.13
C ILE A 618 -8.28 -34.29 5.00
N TYR A 619 -7.89 -35.00 6.04
CA TYR A 619 -6.78 -35.96 6.00
C TYR A 619 -7.29 -37.31 5.45
N PRO A 620 -6.65 -37.92 4.45
CA PRO A 620 -6.92 -39.31 4.10
C PRO A 620 -6.89 -40.22 5.33
N GLY A 621 -7.76 -41.23 5.38
CA GLY A 621 -7.98 -42.07 6.56
C GLY A 621 -8.84 -41.46 7.68
N TYR A 622 -9.29 -40.20 7.57
CA TYR A 622 -10.26 -39.61 8.50
C TYR A 622 -11.69 -39.81 7.96
N VAL A 623 -12.65 -40.02 8.87
CA VAL A 623 -14.07 -40.15 8.50
C VAL A 623 -14.60 -38.78 8.07
N PRO A 624 -15.19 -38.64 6.86
CA PRO A 624 -15.76 -37.38 6.40
C PRO A 624 -17.07 -37.03 7.12
N GLU A 625 -17.38 -35.74 7.22
CA GLU A 625 -18.69 -35.31 7.71
C GLU A 625 -19.78 -35.46 6.64
N PRO A 626 -20.97 -36.02 6.97
CA PRO A 626 -21.98 -36.35 5.97
C PRO A 626 -22.42 -35.18 5.09
N GLY A 627 -22.15 -35.30 3.79
CA GLY A 627 -22.52 -34.30 2.77
C GLY A 627 -21.51 -33.18 2.55
N VAL A 628 -20.43 -33.11 3.32
CA VAL A 628 -19.35 -32.13 3.13
C VAL A 628 -18.52 -32.45 1.89
N LYS A 629 -18.23 -31.42 1.08
CA LYS A 629 -17.48 -31.55 -0.17
C LYS A 629 -16.10 -30.91 -0.04
N TYR A 630 -15.23 -31.58 0.73
CA TYR A 630 -13.85 -31.19 0.94
C TYR A 630 -13.14 -30.86 -0.37
N ARG A 631 -12.45 -29.71 -0.40
CA ARG A 631 -11.70 -29.19 -1.55
C ARG A 631 -10.25 -29.64 -1.57
N VAL A 632 -9.72 -30.07 -0.42
CA VAL A 632 -8.30 -30.40 -0.25
C VAL A 632 -8.13 -31.72 0.52
N PHE A 633 -7.30 -32.62 -0.01
CA PHE A 633 -6.67 -33.67 0.80
C PHE A 633 -5.34 -33.17 1.33
N HIS A 634 -5.07 -33.34 2.62
CA HIS A 634 -3.75 -33.13 3.22
C HIS A 634 -3.17 -34.49 3.60
N TYR A 635 -2.27 -35.04 2.78
CA TYR A 635 -1.73 -36.40 2.98
C TYR A 635 -0.53 -36.44 3.93
N GLY A 636 -0.58 -35.61 4.97
CA GLY A 636 0.53 -35.36 5.89
C GLY A 636 0.83 -36.45 6.91
N LEU A 637 -0.02 -37.49 6.98
CA LEU A 637 -0.01 -38.54 8.00
C LEU A 637 -0.18 -39.93 7.35
N LEU A 638 0.27 -40.98 8.06
CA LEU A 638 -0.02 -42.39 7.73
C LEU A 638 -1.53 -42.66 7.67
N PHE A 639 -2.01 -43.19 6.54
CA PHE A 639 -3.38 -43.68 6.38
C PHE A 639 -3.44 -45.13 5.86
N ARG A 640 -4.61 -45.76 5.99
CA ARG A 640 -4.85 -47.17 5.66
C ARG A 640 -6.18 -47.38 4.93
N VAL A 641 -6.19 -48.37 4.05
CA VAL A 641 -7.39 -48.91 3.39
C VAL A 641 -7.29 -50.44 3.44
N GLY A 642 -8.00 -51.06 4.38
CA GLY A 642 -7.82 -52.47 4.71
C GLY A 642 -6.37 -52.82 5.07
N ASN A 643 -5.77 -53.75 4.30
CA ASN A 643 -4.36 -54.16 4.46
C ASN A 643 -3.35 -53.23 3.77
N TRP A 644 -3.81 -52.29 2.93
CA TRP A 644 -2.96 -51.33 2.24
C TRP A 644 -2.72 -50.09 3.11
N SER A 645 -1.56 -49.45 2.99
CA SER A 645 -1.19 -48.26 3.76
C SER A 645 -0.21 -47.36 3.03
N PHE A 646 -0.30 -46.06 3.27
CA PHE A 646 0.64 -45.05 2.77
C PHE A 646 1.02 -44.07 3.88
N ASP A 647 2.33 -43.83 4.03
CA ASP A 647 2.88 -42.66 4.72
C ASP A 647 3.84 -41.96 3.75
N LYS A 648 3.75 -40.64 3.63
CA LYS A 648 4.66 -39.84 2.79
C LYS A 648 6.13 -39.94 3.25
N ALA A 649 6.37 -40.22 4.54
CA ALA A 649 7.70 -40.27 5.13
C ALA A 649 8.60 -41.37 4.54
N ASP A 650 8.01 -42.47 4.06
CA ASP A 650 8.73 -43.56 3.40
C ASP A 650 9.34 -43.13 2.04
N TRP A 651 8.88 -42.02 1.47
CA TRP A 651 9.19 -41.57 0.11
C TRP A 651 10.06 -40.29 0.07
N ARG A 652 10.84 -40.04 1.13
CA ARG A 652 11.78 -38.90 1.22
C ARG A 652 12.96 -39.03 0.24
N GLU A 653 13.66 -40.15 0.34
CA GLU A 653 14.90 -40.43 -0.42
C GLU A 653 14.64 -41.07 -1.81
N VAL A 654 13.37 -41.21 -2.20
CA VAL A 654 12.99 -41.84 -3.48
C VAL A 654 12.82 -40.75 -4.55
N ASP A 655 13.69 -40.77 -5.56
CA ASP A 655 13.58 -39.90 -6.74
C ASP A 655 12.47 -40.40 -7.68
N MET A 656 11.22 -40.15 -7.29
CA MET A 656 10.00 -40.50 -8.06
C MET A 656 9.91 -39.80 -9.43
N ILE A 657 10.71 -38.74 -9.65
CA ILE A 657 10.54 -37.77 -10.73
C ILE A 657 11.55 -37.97 -11.87
N ASN A 658 12.78 -38.39 -11.58
CA ASN A 658 13.78 -38.73 -12.61
C ASN A 658 13.88 -40.23 -12.87
N ARG A 659 13.44 -41.08 -11.94
CA ARG A 659 13.33 -42.54 -12.19
C ARG A 659 12.03 -42.82 -12.93
N CYS A 660 12.14 -42.98 -14.25
CA CYS A 660 11.02 -43.26 -15.14
C CYS A 660 10.11 -44.38 -14.63
N TRP A 661 8.79 -44.13 -14.67
CA TRP A 661 7.73 -45.06 -14.27
C TRP A 661 7.73 -45.47 -12.78
N THR A 662 8.37 -44.69 -11.91
CA THR A 662 8.20 -44.87 -10.47
C THR A 662 6.85 -44.31 -10.03
N GLU A 663 6.07 -45.13 -9.34
CA GLU A 663 4.74 -44.84 -8.79
C GLU A 663 4.63 -45.34 -7.35
N PHE A 664 3.63 -44.87 -6.60
CA PHE A 664 3.33 -45.37 -5.26
C PHE A 664 2.57 -46.71 -5.33
N PRO A 665 2.60 -47.55 -4.26
CA PRO A 665 1.90 -48.83 -4.25
C PRO A 665 0.42 -48.66 -4.55
N ASN A 666 -0.06 -49.29 -5.63
CA ASN A 666 -1.44 -49.08 -6.09
C ASN A 666 -2.47 -49.44 -5.00
N PRO A 667 -3.50 -48.60 -4.81
CA PRO A 667 -4.52 -48.81 -3.77
C PRO A 667 -5.41 -50.02 -4.09
N PRO A 668 -6.20 -50.51 -3.11
CA PRO A 668 -7.29 -51.45 -3.35
C PRO A 668 -8.31 -50.88 -4.35
N ASP A 669 -8.90 -51.75 -5.16
CA ASP A 669 -9.98 -51.37 -6.09
C ASP A 669 -11.23 -50.91 -5.29
N PRO A 670 -11.85 -49.76 -5.60
CA PRO A 670 -13.07 -49.26 -4.96
C PRO A 670 -14.26 -50.24 -4.91
N SER A 671 -14.28 -51.26 -5.77
CA SER A 671 -15.28 -52.34 -5.78
C SER A 671 -15.01 -53.47 -4.78
N THR A 672 -13.84 -53.48 -4.13
CA THR A 672 -13.45 -54.48 -3.11
C THR A 672 -13.55 -53.96 -1.66
N LEU A 673 -14.06 -52.74 -1.48
CA LEU A 673 -14.39 -52.18 -0.16
C LEU A 673 -15.60 -52.87 0.47
N ASP A 674 -15.69 -52.82 1.80
CA ASP A 674 -16.85 -53.34 2.55
C ASP A 674 -18.01 -52.32 2.58
N ASP A 675 -19.20 -52.80 2.28
CA ASP A 675 -20.45 -52.03 2.24
C ASP A 675 -21.19 -52.02 3.59
N SER A 676 -20.70 -52.74 4.60
CA SER A 676 -21.34 -52.84 5.92
C SER A 676 -21.35 -51.54 6.73
N ALA A 677 -20.41 -50.61 6.46
CA ALA A 677 -20.25 -49.36 7.19
C ALA A 677 -19.98 -48.18 6.23
N VAL A 678 -21.02 -47.39 5.94
CA VAL A 678 -21.00 -46.29 4.96
C VAL A 678 -19.86 -45.30 5.23
N ASP A 679 -19.73 -44.83 6.47
CA ASP A 679 -18.71 -43.87 6.92
C ASP A 679 -17.27 -44.38 6.68
N ALA A 680 -17.06 -45.68 6.85
CA ALA A 680 -15.77 -46.33 6.60
C ALA A 680 -15.50 -46.48 5.10
N ARG A 681 -16.53 -46.79 4.30
CA ARG A 681 -16.43 -46.82 2.84
C ARG A 681 -16.11 -45.43 2.26
N GLU A 682 -16.76 -44.37 2.75
CA GLU A 682 -16.51 -43.00 2.24
C GLU A 682 -15.09 -42.52 2.59
N ARG A 683 -14.62 -42.74 3.82
CA ARG A 683 -13.21 -42.58 4.22
C ARG A 683 -12.26 -43.30 3.27
N ASP A 684 -12.53 -44.56 2.96
CA ASP A 684 -11.64 -45.39 2.15
C ASP A 684 -11.65 -44.96 0.67
N LEU A 685 -12.81 -44.59 0.13
CA LEU A 685 -12.93 -44.00 -1.22
C LEU A 685 -12.12 -42.70 -1.35
N LEU A 686 -12.24 -41.78 -0.39
CA LEU A 686 -11.45 -40.55 -0.34
C LEU A 686 -9.93 -40.83 -0.24
N SER A 687 -9.56 -41.87 0.50
CA SER A 687 -8.17 -42.29 0.67
C SER A 687 -7.58 -42.89 -0.62
N ILE A 688 -8.38 -43.67 -1.36
CA ILE A 688 -8.02 -44.17 -2.69
C ILE A 688 -7.89 -43.00 -3.68
N GLU A 689 -8.87 -42.08 -3.71
CA GLU A 689 -8.88 -40.91 -4.60
C GLU A 689 -7.59 -40.08 -4.48
N CYS A 690 -7.13 -39.84 -3.24
CA CYS A 690 -5.90 -39.09 -2.98
C CYS A 690 -4.66 -39.74 -3.62
N ILE A 691 -4.46 -41.06 -3.43
CA ILE A 691 -3.26 -41.74 -3.94
C ILE A 691 -3.36 -42.07 -5.44
N THR A 692 -4.56 -42.34 -5.97
CA THR A 692 -4.78 -42.47 -7.41
C THR A 692 -4.45 -41.17 -8.13
N THR A 693 -4.82 -40.01 -7.57
CA THR A 693 -4.47 -38.69 -8.11
C THR A 693 -2.95 -38.45 -8.13
N LEU A 694 -2.23 -38.91 -7.09
CA LEU A 694 -0.76 -38.85 -7.03
C LEU A 694 -0.11 -39.77 -8.08
N ASN A 695 -0.55 -41.02 -8.23
CA ASN A 695 -0.04 -41.94 -9.26
C ASN A 695 -0.35 -41.45 -10.68
N GLU A 696 -1.52 -40.87 -10.93
CA GLU A 696 -1.83 -40.25 -12.22
C GLU A 696 -0.92 -39.04 -12.50
N ALA A 697 -0.67 -38.18 -11.50
CA ALA A 697 0.24 -37.04 -11.65
C ALA A 697 1.66 -37.49 -12.04
N LEU A 698 2.16 -38.57 -11.42
CA LEU A 698 3.45 -39.20 -11.74
C LEU A 698 3.45 -39.84 -13.13
N ARG A 699 2.46 -40.67 -13.48
CA ARG A 699 2.32 -41.28 -14.81
C ARG A 699 2.34 -40.22 -15.92
N LEU A 700 1.51 -39.18 -15.78
CA LEU A 700 1.45 -38.07 -16.73
C LEU A 700 2.74 -37.25 -16.77
N HIS A 701 3.53 -37.22 -15.70
CA HIS A 701 4.87 -36.60 -15.71
C HIS A 701 5.88 -37.44 -16.50
N HIS A 702 5.95 -38.75 -16.25
CA HIS A 702 6.83 -39.70 -16.97
C HIS A 702 6.51 -39.75 -18.48
N GLU A 703 5.23 -39.73 -18.85
CA GLU A 703 4.77 -39.61 -20.24
C GLU A 703 5.25 -38.30 -20.89
N ARG A 704 5.11 -37.15 -20.22
CA ARG A 704 5.60 -35.85 -20.72
C ARG A 704 7.13 -35.77 -20.84
N ARG A 705 7.87 -36.56 -20.05
CA ARG A 705 9.34 -36.70 -20.19
C ARG A 705 9.77 -37.68 -21.29
N ASN A 706 8.82 -38.32 -21.99
CA ASN A 706 9.08 -39.38 -22.98
C ASN A 706 9.90 -40.54 -22.38
N CYS A 707 9.56 -40.96 -21.15
CA CYS A 707 10.18 -42.14 -20.54
C CYS A 707 10.03 -43.38 -21.45
N PRO A 708 11.07 -44.23 -21.57
CA PRO A 708 11.04 -45.38 -22.46
C PRO A 708 10.04 -46.43 -21.96
N ILE A 709 9.08 -46.82 -22.80
CA ILE A 709 8.06 -47.82 -22.47
C ILE A 709 8.67 -49.22 -22.62
N GLY A 710 8.80 -49.94 -21.51
CA GLY A 710 9.44 -51.27 -21.45
C GLY A 710 10.92 -51.19 -21.08
N GLY A 711 11.34 -52.05 -20.16
CA GLY A 711 12.67 -51.97 -19.55
C GLY A 711 13.79 -52.48 -20.45
N SER A 712 14.78 -51.61 -20.71
CA SER A 712 16.12 -52.02 -21.10
C SER A 712 17.12 -51.59 -20.01
N LEU A 713 17.52 -52.54 -19.16
CA LEU A 713 18.71 -52.41 -18.32
C LEU A 713 19.94 -52.33 -19.25
N SER A 714 20.46 -51.13 -19.49
CA SER A 714 21.77 -50.96 -20.12
C SER A 714 22.85 -51.28 -19.08
N SER A 715 23.27 -52.54 -19.09
CA SER A 715 24.29 -53.18 -18.26
C SER A 715 25.45 -52.27 -17.81
N SER A 716 25.70 -52.27 -16.49
CA SER A 716 27.04 -52.15 -15.92
C SER A 716 27.19 -53.12 -14.75
N GLU A 717 27.52 -54.36 -15.08
CA GLU A 717 28.23 -55.34 -14.23
C GLU A 717 29.50 -54.66 -13.64
N ASP A 718 29.98 -54.88 -12.42
CA ASP A 718 29.58 -55.71 -11.26
C ASP A 718 30.02 -54.93 -9.97
N ASN A 719 29.63 -55.22 -8.73
CA ASN A 719 29.39 -56.49 -8.07
C ASN A 719 28.37 -56.33 -6.92
N ALA A 720 27.60 -57.38 -6.65
CA ALA A 720 26.89 -57.54 -5.38
C ALA A 720 27.56 -58.64 -4.53
N ALA A 721 28.10 -58.28 -3.38
CA ALA A 721 28.52 -59.21 -2.33
C ALA A 721 28.02 -58.67 -0.98
N ASN A 722 27.28 -59.50 -0.25
CA ASN A 722 26.66 -59.10 1.02
C ASN A 722 27.71 -59.01 2.13
N GLU A 723 27.57 -58.03 3.02
CA GLU A 723 27.69 -58.32 4.45
C GLU A 723 26.88 -57.33 5.31
N THR A 724 26.61 -57.70 6.56
CA THR A 724 25.51 -57.15 7.35
C THR A 724 25.97 -56.35 8.57
N GLY A 725 25.41 -55.14 8.74
CA GLY A 725 25.26 -54.46 10.03
C GLY A 725 26.52 -53.87 10.68
N GLY A 726 26.55 -52.55 10.86
CA GLY A 726 27.59 -51.87 11.64
C GLY A 726 27.30 -50.40 11.90
N VAL A 727 27.33 -49.97 13.16
CA VAL A 727 27.27 -48.56 13.56
C VAL A 727 28.69 -48.00 13.64
N LEU A 728 28.87 -46.71 13.28
CA LEU A 728 29.98 -45.76 13.50
C LEU A 728 30.40 -45.10 12.16
N SER A 729 30.90 -43.86 12.02
CA SER A 729 30.98 -42.62 12.82
C SER A 729 32.28 -41.87 12.43
N ARG A 730 32.18 -40.56 12.11
CA ARG A 730 33.24 -39.51 12.07
C ARG A 730 34.21 -39.38 10.86
N LYS A 731 34.24 -38.12 10.37
CA LYS A 731 35.41 -37.23 10.09
C LYS A 731 36.30 -37.41 8.83
N LEU A 732 36.25 -36.35 8.00
CA LEU A 732 37.30 -35.33 7.76
C LEU A 732 38.64 -35.73 7.09
N GLY A 733 38.97 -35.01 6.00
CA GLY A 733 40.24 -35.05 5.24
C GLY A 733 39.93 -35.08 3.73
N ASP A 734 40.05 -34.05 2.89
CA ASP A 734 41.00 -32.91 2.72
C ASP A 734 42.18 -33.22 1.77
N PHE A 735 42.72 -32.17 1.13
CA PHE A 735 43.84 -32.09 0.16
C PHE A 735 43.61 -32.38 -1.35
N ASN A 736 43.37 -31.27 -2.06
CA ASN A 736 44.26 -30.65 -3.08
C ASN A 736 44.53 -31.24 -4.49
N GLU A 737 44.51 -30.29 -5.45
CA GLU A 737 45.44 -30.11 -6.60
C GLU A 737 45.44 -31.14 -7.76
N THR A 738 45.79 -30.78 -9.02
CA THR A 738 46.11 -29.47 -9.63
C THR A 738 45.72 -29.41 -11.12
N LEU A 739 45.58 -28.17 -11.62
CA LEU A 739 45.91 -27.70 -12.98
C LEU A 739 45.81 -28.66 -14.21
N THR A 740 45.06 -28.22 -15.23
CA THR A 740 45.70 -27.52 -16.38
C THR A 740 44.68 -26.77 -17.24
N SER A 741 45.14 -25.71 -17.89
CA SER A 741 44.34 -24.84 -18.78
C SER A 741 44.65 -25.10 -20.25
N ARG A 742 43.65 -24.96 -21.12
CA ARG A 742 43.88 -24.44 -22.48
C ARG A 742 42.68 -23.66 -23.01
N ASN A 743 42.98 -22.76 -23.95
CA ASN A 743 42.20 -21.56 -24.21
C ASN A 743 41.69 -21.49 -25.67
N ASN A 744 40.73 -20.60 -25.89
CA ASN A 744 40.41 -19.90 -27.15
C ASN A 744 39.67 -20.62 -28.30
N GLN A 745 38.37 -20.29 -28.39
CA GLN A 745 37.76 -19.49 -29.47
C GLN A 745 37.60 -20.02 -30.92
N MET A 746 36.31 -20.02 -31.31
CA MET A 746 35.76 -19.39 -32.53
C MET A 746 35.87 -20.09 -33.90
N SER A 747 34.70 -20.51 -34.41
CA SER A 747 34.24 -20.13 -35.75
C SER A 747 32.70 -20.21 -35.84
N SER A 748 32.10 -19.53 -36.80
CA SER A 748 30.65 -19.59 -37.12
C SER A 748 30.39 -20.36 -38.40
N ASN A 749 29.19 -20.95 -38.51
CA ASN A 749 28.22 -20.82 -39.62
C ASN A 749 27.18 -21.95 -39.45
N SER A 750 25.87 -21.70 -39.31
CA SER A 750 24.92 -20.90 -40.11
C SER A 750 24.44 -21.60 -41.39
N GLU A 751 23.23 -22.15 -41.34
CA GLU A 751 22.26 -21.97 -42.42
C GLU A 751 20.81 -22.05 -41.89
N LYS A 752 19.84 -21.79 -42.77
CA LYS A 752 18.40 -21.65 -42.49
C LYS A 752 17.63 -22.67 -43.39
N ASP A 753 16.33 -22.62 -43.67
CA ASP A 753 15.25 -21.64 -43.48
C ASP A 753 13.89 -22.38 -43.46
N GLY A 754 12.80 -21.73 -43.06
CA GLY A 754 11.56 -22.48 -42.71
C GLY A 754 10.20 -21.84 -43.01
N MET A 755 9.94 -20.59 -42.61
CA MET A 755 8.68 -19.88 -42.92
C MET A 755 8.74 -18.42 -42.45
N LEU A 756 8.76 -17.42 -43.37
CA LEU A 756 8.43 -16.00 -43.09
C LEU A 756 8.49 -15.11 -44.37
N SER A 757 7.45 -15.09 -45.21
CA SER A 757 7.43 -14.28 -46.45
C SER A 757 6.28 -13.29 -46.60
N SER A 758 5.09 -13.53 -46.02
CA SER A 758 3.90 -12.69 -46.25
C SER A 758 3.96 -11.31 -45.57
N PHE A 759 4.49 -11.23 -44.35
CA PHE A 759 4.35 -10.03 -43.50
C PHE A 759 5.18 -8.83 -43.96
N LYS A 760 6.33 -9.05 -44.61
CA LYS A 760 7.28 -7.98 -44.99
C LYS A 760 6.78 -7.12 -46.15
N PHE A 761 5.96 -7.67 -47.05
CA PHE A 761 5.45 -6.93 -48.21
C PHE A 761 4.46 -5.84 -47.79
N TRP A 762 3.57 -6.15 -46.84
CA TRP A 762 2.55 -5.21 -46.34
C TRP A 762 3.15 -3.96 -45.68
N VAL A 763 4.22 -4.12 -44.91
CA VAL A 763 4.91 -2.99 -44.24
C VAL A 763 5.48 -2.00 -45.25
N ILE A 764 6.11 -2.49 -46.34
CA ILE A 764 6.74 -1.63 -47.36
C ILE A 764 5.69 -0.76 -48.07
N VAL A 765 4.53 -1.34 -48.41
CA VAL A 765 3.41 -0.60 -49.03
C VAL A 765 2.89 0.51 -48.11
N LEU A 766 2.73 0.21 -46.82
CA LEU A 766 2.18 1.15 -45.84
C LEU A 766 3.11 2.36 -45.61
N TRP A 767 4.43 2.15 -45.61
CA TRP A 767 5.42 3.23 -45.54
C TRP A 767 5.44 4.11 -46.81
N ALA A 768 5.28 3.51 -47.99
CA ALA A 768 5.23 4.27 -49.25
C ALA A 768 4.04 5.24 -49.32
N PHE A 769 2.85 4.81 -48.90
CA PHE A 769 1.66 5.68 -48.84
C PHE A 769 1.82 6.82 -47.81
N SER A 770 2.41 6.53 -46.64
CA SER A 770 2.66 7.55 -45.61
C SER A 770 3.61 8.67 -46.10
N GLY A 771 4.67 8.31 -46.82
CA GLY A 771 5.64 9.28 -47.37
C GLY A 771 5.00 10.24 -48.38
N LEU A 772 4.17 9.73 -49.29
CA LEU A 772 3.44 10.53 -50.28
C LEU A 772 2.47 11.52 -49.62
N GLY A 773 1.68 11.08 -48.63
CA GLY A 773 0.75 11.96 -47.91
C GLY A 773 1.46 13.13 -47.21
N PHE A 774 2.59 12.86 -46.56
CA PHE A 774 3.39 13.88 -45.88
C PHE A 774 4.00 14.91 -46.86
N SER A 775 4.45 14.48 -48.03
CA SER A 775 4.97 15.38 -49.08
C SER A 775 3.89 16.32 -49.64
N VAL A 776 2.67 15.84 -49.86
CA VAL A 776 1.54 16.68 -50.32
C VAL A 776 1.18 17.73 -49.26
N PHE A 777 1.17 17.36 -47.97
CA PHE A 777 0.89 18.29 -46.87
C PHE A 777 1.90 19.44 -46.82
N ILE A 778 3.20 19.14 -46.92
CA ILE A 778 4.26 20.16 -46.95
C ILE A 778 4.11 21.09 -48.18
N PHE A 779 3.78 20.55 -49.36
CA PHE A 779 3.61 21.35 -50.57
C PHE A 779 2.42 22.33 -50.45
N LEU A 780 1.32 21.91 -49.84
CA LEU A 780 0.15 22.77 -49.56
C LEU A 780 0.47 23.88 -48.54
N VAL A 781 1.24 23.58 -47.50
CA VAL A 781 1.64 24.57 -46.49
C VAL A 781 2.60 25.62 -47.08
N TYR A 782 3.56 25.23 -47.91
CA TYR A 782 4.57 26.15 -48.44
C TYR A 782 4.15 26.96 -49.68
N SER A 783 3.13 26.52 -50.42
CA SER A 783 2.62 27.27 -51.59
C SER A 783 1.70 28.45 -51.23
N GLY A 784 1.18 28.49 -49.99
CA GLY A 784 0.13 29.43 -49.55
C GLY A 784 0.57 30.86 -49.20
N HIS A 785 1.82 31.29 -49.39
CA HIS A 785 2.30 32.61 -48.95
C HIS A 785 3.08 33.41 -50.01
N LYS A 786 2.35 34.01 -50.97
CA LYS A 786 2.79 35.15 -51.78
C LYS A 786 1.95 36.39 -51.48
N ARG A 787 2.47 37.34 -50.70
CA ARG A 787 1.94 38.71 -50.61
C ARG A 787 2.90 39.70 -51.26
N ARG A 788 2.35 40.61 -52.09
CA ARG A 788 3.07 41.74 -52.68
C ARG A 788 3.53 42.70 -51.58
N GLY A 789 4.72 43.26 -51.71
CA GLY A 789 5.25 44.27 -50.79
C GLY A 789 5.20 45.70 -51.35
N THR A 790 5.43 46.68 -50.48
CA THR A 790 5.62 48.10 -50.80
C THR A 790 6.94 48.59 -50.22
N ARG A 791 7.74 49.33 -51.01
CA ARG A 791 9.06 49.85 -50.62
C ARG A 791 8.95 51.20 -49.89
N MET A 792 9.83 51.45 -48.92
CA MET A 792 10.58 52.72 -48.86
C MET A 792 11.93 52.59 -48.11
N LYS A 793 12.78 53.62 -48.18
CA LYS A 793 14.26 53.51 -48.24
C LYS A 793 15.02 53.70 -46.90
N HIS A 794 16.14 52.99 -46.81
CA HIS A 794 17.44 53.25 -46.12
C HIS A 794 17.65 54.50 -45.23
N HIS A 795 18.44 54.30 -44.14
CA HIS A 795 19.78 54.92 -44.02
C HIS A 795 20.79 54.01 -43.27
N ARG A 796 22.08 54.40 -43.13
CA ARG A 796 23.22 53.47 -42.82
C ARG A 796 24.42 54.12 -42.08
N SER A 797 24.94 53.52 -40.99
CA SER A 797 26.29 53.70 -40.36
C SER A 797 26.46 52.77 -39.13
N ARG A 798 27.60 52.16 -38.69
CA ARG A 798 28.92 51.77 -39.28
C ARG A 798 30.26 52.35 -38.72
N ARG A 799 30.46 52.47 -37.38
CA ARG A 799 31.79 52.47 -36.68
C ARG A 799 31.68 51.60 -35.39
N ARG A 800 32.64 50.79 -34.92
CA ARG A 800 34.09 50.95 -34.56
C ARG A 800 34.33 51.88 -33.34
N SER A 801 35.18 51.61 -32.34
CA SER A 801 35.91 50.40 -31.84
C SER A 801 36.86 50.79 -30.67
N LEU A 802 37.29 49.84 -29.80
CA LEU A 802 38.56 49.74 -29.00
C LEU A 802 38.45 49.47 -27.47
N TYR A 803 39.43 48.70 -26.95
CA TYR A 803 39.86 48.43 -25.55
C TYR A 803 41.03 49.40 -25.15
N PRO A 804 41.75 49.35 -23.98
CA PRO A 804 41.69 48.53 -22.73
C PRO A 804 41.46 49.43 -21.45
N GLY A 805 41.72 49.08 -20.17
CA GLY A 805 42.12 47.86 -19.43
C GLY A 805 43.21 48.10 -18.33
N TYR A 806 43.42 47.13 -17.41
CA TYR A 806 44.35 47.13 -16.22
C TYR A 806 43.95 48.05 -15.03
N THR A 807 44.36 47.82 -13.77
CA THR A 807 45.45 46.97 -13.18
C THR A 807 45.03 46.17 -11.92
N GLU A 808 45.75 45.09 -11.61
CA GLU A 808 45.75 44.42 -10.28
C GLU A 808 46.86 44.95 -9.35
N VAL A 809 46.74 44.75 -8.03
CA VAL A 809 47.87 44.64 -7.07
C VAL A 809 47.55 43.56 -6.03
N ASN A 810 48.55 42.75 -5.65
CA ASN A 810 48.42 41.62 -4.73
C ASN A 810 48.59 42.00 -3.24
N GLY A 811 48.02 41.18 -2.35
CA GLY A 811 48.33 41.14 -0.91
C GLY A 811 48.01 39.76 -0.31
N ARG A 812 49.03 39.05 0.17
CA ARG A 812 48.91 37.80 0.95
C ARG A 812 49.50 38.02 2.34
N ASP A 813 48.87 37.47 3.38
CA ASP A 813 49.63 36.84 4.47
C ASP A 813 48.82 35.75 5.21
N ARG A 814 49.39 35.19 6.28
CA ARG A 814 49.13 33.82 6.78
C ARG A 814 48.23 33.67 8.02
N HIS A 815 47.62 32.48 8.08
CA HIS A 815 47.27 31.62 9.24
C HIS A 815 46.94 32.22 10.63
N SER A 816 45.85 31.70 11.19
CA SER A 816 45.80 31.19 12.58
C SER A 816 44.83 29.99 12.68
N ARG A 817 44.82 29.28 13.82
CA ARG A 817 44.11 28.00 14.04
C ARG A 817 43.05 28.09 15.15
N GLY A 818 42.04 27.22 15.07
CA GLY A 818 41.14 26.85 16.17
C GLY A 818 39.85 27.67 16.27
N VAL A 819 38.79 27.20 16.92
CA VAL A 819 38.59 25.91 17.65
C VAL A 819 37.13 25.43 17.42
N ASP A 820 36.91 24.11 17.38
CA ASP A 820 35.60 23.46 17.22
C ASP A 820 34.85 23.19 18.57
N VAL A 821 33.70 22.50 18.47
CA VAL A 821 32.95 21.78 19.54
C VAL A 821 32.17 22.67 20.56
N PRO A 822 31.09 22.18 21.20
CA PRO A 822 29.74 22.39 20.64
C PRO A 822 28.65 22.83 21.65
N LEU A 823 27.43 23.05 21.15
CA LEU A 823 26.20 22.41 21.67
C LEU A 823 25.10 22.42 20.59
#